data_AF-A0A951VV45-F1
#
_entry.id   AF-A0A951VV45-F1
#
_cell.length_a   1.000
_cell.length_b   1.000
_cell.length_c   1.000
_cell.angle_alpha   90.00
_cell.angle_beta   90.00
_cell.angle_gamma   90.00
#
_symmetry.space_group_name_H-M   'P 1'
#
loop_
_entity.id
_entity.type
_entity.pdbx_description
1 polymer ?
#
loop_
_entity_poly.entity_id
_entity_poly.type
_entity_poly.pdbx_seq_one_letter_code
_entity_poly.pdbx_strand_id
1 'polypeptide(L)'
;MKYIVYFLFPFLIIIALLIFFNSPFEAPVEPENQSTQQKPPKPKKGTQGNTDNPFAAAEYRYQMISTTTKTRDKFIDLIGYRLDAVEYTKENLMPAGTDFGESISWVAKGPGNVGGRIRSIIIHPTVTSRILIGAVSGGVWKTTDGGASWDSKLDAFDPIAIGSMVIDPTDPDIVYAGTGEGWGNGDAVYGGGIYKSTNFGDTWTLLSSTTSSSFRNVLKMAADVSGNIYAATKNVTTKQGGGEYTLAGGLFKSTDDGGTWSKISSTDFSHNYFNPTDVLPYTASEILYAVNNNGGTYGGIYRTTDGGTTWSKVTSGLPLSGYRRITLAQDPSHNDTVYAVFESTDKTPAGDAGLKGIYKSTNRGVSWSSVTDPPKISSTGSLSYLGTQGWYDNIMAVDPFDPDNLFVGGVDMMKSTNGGSNWSQLTYWHSYYGTPVVHADHHFIAFDPVTSGTVYSGNDGGIYKSTNSGVNWTSLNTGLEITQFYSGAISSTGSTVYGGTQDNGHLKFTSGTDWDEVFGGDGGYSAVDQTDASVAYEEYVYLEIAKTTNGGSNWITSITGLTDATDPSKCLFIAPFSMNPDNSDVLVAGSDNVWITSNGATSWNASSGTLSSGEFVSAVTVVKPTANFMGFAGTTDGKIFKCSSLDPAVGIDTWTDISPVGHNGAWVRRIVTKPSNDDTLIACYSGYNITPPLMSKHVWLSTNEGSSWTDISGDLPNVPVHSAVFDPVLSSTFYISTETGVYRTTNAGLNWTTFSSGMPTFVPVDELVIQSGTMKLLAFTHGRSVFETDSPLPVDLIAFSSSVDGNDVLLNWTTGWEQNNLRFDIQRRKYAEGKDWITVGSVEGSGTVFEQRQYSFNDLNLQTGKYEYRLIQIDNNGNSSADHELQNVVEIGVPESYALSQNYPNPFNPVTKIDFSLPVSGITKLLVFDITGRLVATIVNEQLEPGFYSYAFDAKGISSGVYFYRIESGKFIEAKRMLLIK
;
A
#
# COMPACT_ATOMS: atom_id res chain seq x y z
N MET A 1 4.09 66.69 -60.98
CA MET A 1 3.16 67.20 -59.94
C MET A 1 2.37 66.01 -59.44
N LYS A 2 2.30 65.61 -58.16
CA LYS A 2 2.64 66.22 -56.87
C LYS A 2 2.50 65.08 -55.82
N TYR A 3 3.51 64.86 -54.96
CA TYR A 3 3.46 64.27 -53.58
C TYR A 3 2.89 62.82 -53.41
N ILE A 4 3.38 61.84 -52.62
CA ILE A 4 4.34 61.63 -51.51
C ILE A 4 4.60 60.09 -51.45
N VAL A 5 5.83 59.60 -51.67
CA VAL A 5 6.81 59.03 -50.70
C VAL A 5 6.27 57.93 -49.76
N TYR A 6 6.53 56.66 -50.09
CA TYR A 6 7.09 55.59 -49.23
C TYR A 6 7.28 54.33 -50.08
N PHE A 7 8.48 54.09 -50.61
CA PHE A 7 9.03 52.80 -51.03
C PHE A 7 10.47 53.05 -51.52
N LEU A 8 11.37 52.09 -51.29
CA LEU A 8 12.77 52.01 -51.71
C LEU A 8 13.83 52.54 -50.72
N PHE A 9 14.25 51.65 -49.83
CA PHE A 9 15.67 51.54 -49.46
C PHE A 9 16.05 50.05 -49.27
N PRO A 10 16.36 49.31 -50.35
CA PRO A 10 17.27 48.18 -50.27
C PRO A 10 18.45 48.37 -51.23
N PHE A 11 19.53 47.61 -51.03
CA PHE A 11 20.82 47.63 -51.75
C PHE A 11 21.83 48.68 -51.27
N LEU A 12 22.40 48.50 -50.07
CA LEU A 12 23.84 48.71 -49.79
C LEU A 12 24.28 48.39 -48.33
N ILE A 13 23.63 47.44 -47.65
CA ILE A 13 24.07 46.93 -46.33
C ILE A 13 24.01 45.38 -46.32
N ILE A 14 24.76 44.73 -47.22
CA ILE A 14 24.86 43.25 -47.27
C ILE A 14 26.29 42.72 -47.08
N ILE A 15 27.32 43.56 -46.92
CA ILE A 15 28.71 43.06 -46.79
C ILE A 15 29.39 43.42 -45.45
N ALA A 16 28.76 44.21 -44.58
CA ALA A 16 29.34 44.57 -43.27
C ALA A 16 28.76 43.81 -42.06
N LEU A 17 27.77 42.91 -42.25
CA LEU A 17 27.08 42.20 -41.16
C LEU A 17 27.50 40.72 -40.99
N LEU A 18 28.55 40.27 -41.68
CA LEU A 18 28.99 38.86 -41.69
C LEU A 18 30.24 38.55 -40.84
N ILE A 19 30.70 39.48 -39.97
CA ILE A 19 31.91 39.26 -39.15
C ILE A 19 31.68 39.44 -37.63
N PHE A 20 30.46 39.72 -37.16
CA PHE A 20 30.22 40.02 -35.72
C PHE A 20 29.25 39.09 -34.97
N PHE A 21 29.07 37.84 -35.42
CA PHE A 21 28.36 36.81 -34.63
C PHE A 21 29.25 35.58 -34.42
N ASN A 22 30.20 35.70 -33.50
CA ASN A 22 30.88 34.57 -32.87
C ASN A 22 31.43 34.99 -31.49
N SER A 23 30.54 35.08 -30.50
CA SER A 23 30.86 34.99 -29.07
C SER A 23 29.55 34.88 -28.26
N PRO A 24 29.40 33.91 -27.34
CA PRO A 24 28.20 33.75 -26.54
C PRO A 24 28.19 34.78 -25.39
N PHE A 25 27.05 35.42 -25.16
CA PHE A 25 26.78 36.22 -23.96
C PHE A 25 25.77 35.46 -23.10
N GLU A 26 26.14 35.27 -21.82
CA GLU A 26 25.37 34.58 -20.77
C GLU A 26 24.03 35.27 -20.50
N ALA A 27 22.97 34.47 -20.41
CA ALA A 27 21.69 34.83 -19.80
C ALA A 27 21.72 34.47 -18.29
N PRO A 28 20.90 35.12 -17.44
CA PRO A 28 20.92 34.85 -16.00
C PRO A 28 20.40 33.44 -15.73
N VAL A 29 21.13 32.72 -14.88
CA VAL A 29 20.83 31.37 -14.40
C VAL A 29 19.56 31.40 -13.54
N GLU A 30 18.45 30.93 -14.09
CA GLU A 30 17.39 30.29 -13.29
C GLU A 30 17.79 28.84 -13.04
N PRO A 31 17.48 28.25 -11.87
CA PRO A 31 17.92 26.90 -11.56
C PRO A 31 17.21 25.88 -12.45
N GLU A 32 17.94 25.30 -13.41
CA GLU A 32 17.58 24.06 -14.09
C GLU A 32 17.47 22.94 -13.05
N ASN A 33 16.26 22.71 -12.57
CA ASN A 33 15.82 21.42 -12.07
C ASN A 33 14.95 20.77 -13.16
N GLN A 34 15.53 20.53 -14.33
CA GLN A 34 14.98 19.56 -15.28
C GLN A 34 15.84 18.31 -15.19
N SER A 35 15.30 17.29 -14.54
CA SER A 35 15.84 15.93 -14.64
C SER A 35 15.93 15.58 -16.13
N THR A 36 17.14 15.36 -16.62
CA THR A 36 17.36 14.76 -17.93
C THR A 36 16.92 13.28 -17.86
N GLN A 37 15.61 13.03 -17.84
CA GLN A 37 15.09 11.71 -18.09
C GLN A 37 15.34 11.39 -19.57
N GLN A 38 16.21 10.42 -19.80
CA GLN A 38 16.43 9.82 -21.11
C GLN A 38 15.07 9.33 -21.64
N LYS A 39 14.73 9.66 -22.89
CA LYS A 39 13.49 9.16 -23.51
C LYS A 39 13.46 7.63 -23.41
N PRO A 40 12.40 7.02 -22.83
CA PRO A 40 12.28 5.58 -22.81
C PRO A 40 12.24 5.04 -24.24
N PRO A 41 12.76 3.82 -24.48
CA PRO A 41 12.66 3.17 -25.78
C PRO A 41 11.18 3.05 -26.18
N LYS A 42 10.91 3.14 -27.49
CA LYS A 42 9.57 2.92 -28.04
C LYS A 42 9.01 1.61 -27.47
N PRO A 43 7.81 1.59 -26.86
CA PRO A 43 7.18 0.34 -26.47
C PRO A 43 7.14 -0.57 -27.69
N LYS A 44 7.61 -1.81 -27.55
CA LYS A 44 7.35 -2.79 -28.59
C LYS A 44 5.83 -2.88 -28.68
N LYS A 45 5.27 -2.61 -29.87
CA LYS A 45 3.98 -3.22 -30.20
C LYS A 45 4.20 -4.71 -29.96
N GLY A 46 3.44 -5.31 -29.05
CA GLY A 46 3.35 -6.76 -28.95
C GLY A 46 3.32 -7.31 -30.38
N THR A 47 4.27 -8.16 -30.71
CA THR A 47 4.32 -8.77 -32.02
C THR A 47 3.05 -9.59 -32.18
N GLN A 48 2.16 -9.10 -33.04
CA GLN A 48 0.78 -9.54 -33.34
C GLN A 48 -0.28 -8.70 -32.65
N GLY A 49 -1.27 -8.30 -33.45
CA GLY A 49 -2.43 -7.50 -33.03
C GLY A 49 -3.40 -8.27 -32.14
N ASN A 50 -2.93 -8.72 -30.98
CA ASN A 50 -3.80 -9.08 -29.89
C ASN A 50 -4.23 -7.79 -29.23
N THR A 51 -5.54 -7.57 -29.28
CA THR A 51 -6.26 -6.54 -28.55
C THR A 51 -5.81 -6.57 -27.10
N ASP A 52 -5.38 -5.43 -26.58
CA ASP A 52 -5.40 -5.17 -25.14
C ASP A 52 -6.71 -5.73 -24.55
N ASN A 53 -6.59 -6.60 -23.56
CA ASN A 53 -7.73 -7.20 -22.89
C ASN A 53 -7.93 -6.48 -21.56
N PRO A 54 -8.75 -5.42 -21.51
CA PRO A 54 -8.93 -4.62 -20.31
C PRO A 54 -9.66 -5.38 -19.18
N PHE A 55 -10.06 -6.63 -19.42
CA PHE A 55 -10.65 -7.50 -18.41
C PHE A 55 -9.65 -8.48 -17.80
N ALA A 56 -8.42 -8.58 -18.29
CA ALA A 56 -7.50 -9.66 -17.89
C ALA A 56 -6.93 -9.48 -16.47
N ALA A 57 -6.37 -8.31 -16.15
CA ALA A 57 -5.99 -7.89 -14.80
C ALA A 57 -7.12 -8.14 -13.80
N ALA A 58 -8.30 -7.78 -14.27
CA ALA A 58 -9.58 -7.88 -13.61
C ALA A 58 -9.97 -9.32 -13.24
N GLU A 59 -9.98 -10.19 -14.24
CA GLU A 59 -10.30 -11.59 -14.09
C GLU A 59 -9.29 -12.29 -13.18
N TYR A 60 -8.01 -11.99 -13.35
CA TYR A 60 -6.94 -12.50 -12.50
C TYR A 60 -7.18 -12.20 -11.02
N ARG A 61 -7.35 -10.93 -10.64
CA ARG A 61 -7.53 -10.55 -9.23
C ARG A 61 -8.78 -11.17 -8.63
N TYR A 62 -9.89 -11.21 -9.37
CA TYR A 62 -11.13 -11.84 -8.90
C TYR A 62 -10.96 -13.32 -8.63
N GLN A 63 -10.43 -14.07 -9.60
CA GLN A 63 -10.28 -15.52 -9.47
C GLN A 63 -9.31 -15.87 -8.34
N MET A 64 -8.27 -15.05 -8.14
CA MET A 64 -7.34 -15.18 -7.03
C MET A 64 -8.04 -15.10 -5.66
N ILE A 65 -9.07 -14.26 -5.49
CA ILE A 65 -9.75 -14.08 -4.19
C ILE A 65 -11.07 -14.87 -4.04
N SER A 66 -11.58 -15.52 -5.09
CA SER A 66 -12.93 -16.13 -5.10
C SER A 66 -13.01 -17.65 -4.84
N THR A 67 -11.90 -18.35 -4.59
CA THR A 67 -11.81 -19.82 -4.39
C THR A 67 -12.36 -20.70 -5.52
N THR A 68 -11.46 -21.46 -6.18
CA THR A 68 -11.68 -22.53 -7.19
C THR A 68 -12.30 -22.15 -8.54
N THR A 69 -11.96 -22.94 -9.56
CA THR A 69 -12.53 -22.90 -10.93
C THR A 69 -13.96 -23.43 -11.05
N LYS A 70 -14.42 -24.27 -10.10
CA LYS A 70 -15.76 -24.90 -10.12
C LYS A 70 -16.90 -23.98 -9.65
N THR A 71 -16.56 -22.82 -9.09
CA THR A 71 -17.48 -21.76 -8.66
C THR A 71 -17.42 -20.55 -9.60
N ARG A 72 -16.68 -20.60 -10.72
CA ARG A 72 -16.75 -19.58 -11.78
C ARG A 72 -18.19 -19.30 -12.25
N ASP A 73 -19.08 -20.30 -12.09
CA ASP A 73 -20.51 -20.22 -12.41
C ASP A 73 -21.43 -19.92 -11.19
N LYS A 74 -20.88 -19.72 -9.98
CA LYS A 74 -21.67 -19.51 -8.74
C LYS A 74 -21.37 -18.15 -8.11
N PHE A 75 -22.44 -17.45 -7.74
CA PHE A 75 -22.39 -16.18 -7.03
C PHE A 75 -21.64 -16.29 -5.70
N ILE A 76 -20.63 -15.43 -5.48
CA ILE A 76 -19.90 -15.30 -4.21
C ILE A 76 -19.87 -13.84 -3.79
N ASP A 77 -20.39 -13.55 -2.60
CA ASP A 77 -20.30 -12.22 -1.99
C ASP A 77 -18.95 -12.00 -1.29
N LEU A 78 -17.91 -11.71 -2.07
CA LEU A 78 -16.55 -11.44 -1.54
C LEU A 78 -16.49 -10.26 -0.58
N ILE A 79 -17.40 -9.30 -0.68
CA ILE A 79 -17.43 -8.12 0.20
C ILE A 79 -17.97 -8.50 1.56
N GLY A 80 -19.04 -9.30 1.61
CA GLY A 80 -19.53 -9.85 2.87
C GLY A 80 -18.40 -10.52 3.63
N TYR A 81 -17.65 -11.39 2.96
CA TYR A 81 -16.50 -12.05 3.59
C TYR A 81 -15.36 -11.09 3.97
N ARG A 82 -15.09 -10.05 3.16
CA ARG A 82 -14.12 -9.01 3.52
C ARG A 82 -14.54 -8.24 4.78
N LEU A 83 -15.80 -7.80 4.83
CA LEU A 83 -16.33 -7.05 5.97
C LEU A 83 -16.33 -7.91 7.24
N ASP A 84 -16.76 -9.18 7.13
CA ASP A 84 -16.70 -10.15 8.22
C ASP A 84 -15.24 -10.33 8.72
N ALA A 85 -14.27 -10.39 7.81
CA ALA A 85 -12.86 -10.49 8.17
C ALA A 85 -12.33 -9.23 8.85
N VAL A 86 -12.68 -8.04 8.35
CA VAL A 86 -12.29 -6.75 8.96
C VAL A 86 -12.90 -6.58 10.35
N GLU A 87 -14.20 -6.90 10.51
CA GLU A 87 -14.89 -6.83 11.81
C GLU A 87 -14.28 -7.82 12.80
N TYR A 88 -14.06 -9.07 12.37
CA TYR A 88 -13.36 -10.06 13.19
C TYR A 88 -11.97 -9.58 13.62
N THR A 89 -11.17 -9.03 12.72
CA THR A 89 -9.84 -8.49 13.03
C THR A 89 -9.91 -7.38 14.06
N LYS A 90 -10.84 -6.42 13.90
CA LYS A 90 -11.05 -5.33 14.87
C LYS A 90 -11.42 -5.84 16.26
N GLU A 91 -12.22 -6.89 16.33
CA GLU A 91 -12.68 -7.45 17.60
C GLU A 91 -11.65 -8.36 18.29
N ASN A 92 -10.87 -9.12 17.52
CA ASN A 92 -10.08 -10.24 18.06
C ASN A 92 -8.57 -10.04 17.92
N LEU A 93 -8.10 -9.36 16.87
CA LEU A 93 -6.68 -9.26 16.53
C LEU A 93 -6.09 -7.85 16.69
N MET A 94 -6.95 -6.87 16.98
CA MET A 94 -6.61 -5.48 17.34
C MET A 94 -7.03 -5.22 18.80
N PRO A 95 -6.18 -5.43 19.82
CA PRO A 95 -6.56 -5.21 21.20
C PRO A 95 -6.88 -3.72 21.45
N ALA A 96 -8.00 -3.44 22.12
CA ALA A 96 -8.37 -2.08 22.48
C ALA A 96 -7.38 -1.48 23.50
N GLY A 97 -6.75 -0.35 23.15
CA GLY A 97 -5.97 0.46 24.09
C GLY A 97 -4.53 0.01 24.35
N THR A 98 -3.98 -0.89 23.55
CA THR A 98 -2.53 -1.11 23.50
C THR A 98 -1.96 -0.30 22.35
N ASP A 99 -1.36 0.83 22.68
CA ASP A 99 -0.18 1.30 21.94
C ASP A 99 0.79 0.11 22.04
N PHE A 100 0.83 -0.74 21.01
CA PHE A 100 1.91 -1.70 20.93
C PHE A 100 3.12 -0.80 20.89
N GLY A 101 3.92 -0.78 21.96
CA GLY A 101 5.26 -0.20 21.94
C GLY A 101 6.18 -0.96 20.98
N GLU A 102 5.66 -1.41 19.83
CA GLU A 102 6.38 -1.82 18.66
C GLU A 102 7.23 -0.65 18.25
N SER A 103 8.52 -0.79 18.52
CA SER A 103 9.56 0.10 18.03
C SER A 103 9.72 0.04 16.50
N ILE A 104 8.82 -0.66 15.79
CA ILE A 104 8.85 -0.88 14.35
C ILE A 104 7.50 -0.43 13.78
N SER A 105 7.53 0.68 13.05
CA SER A 105 6.46 1.22 12.23
C SER A 105 6.78 1.05 10.75
N TRP A 106 5.75 0.99 9.93
CA TRP A 106 5.88 1.11 8.49
C TRP A 106 6.03 2.58 8.10
N VAL A 107 6.83 2.83 7.06
CA VAL A 107 7.01 4.13 6.44
C VAL A 107 6.85 3.96 4.94
N ALA A 108 6.14 4.89 4.31
CA ALA A 108 5.96 4.84 2.87
C ALA A 108 7.30 4.99 2.13
N LYS A 109 7.51 4.10 1.15
CA LYS A 109 8.68 4.04 0.28
C LYS A 109 8.41 4.61 -1.11
N GLY A 110 7.18 5.06 -1.35
CA GLY A 110 6.68 5.45 -2.66
C GLY A 110 6.29 4.25 -3.53
N PRO A 111 5.96 4.47 -4.81
CA PRO A 111 6.08 5.72 -5.52
C PRO A 111 5.20 6.82 -4.91
N GLY A 112 5.80 8.00 -4.76
CA GLY A 112 5.11 9.26 -4.50
C GLY A 112 5.12 10.18 -5.71
N ASN A 113 5.43 9.67 -6.90
CA ASN A 113 5.50 10.43 -8.16
C ASN A 113 4.80 9.68 -9.32
N VAL A 114 4.64 8.36 -9.21
CA VAL A 114 3.80 7.55 -10.08
C VAL A 114 2.44 7.42 -9.41
N GLY A 115 1.38 7.74 -10.15
CA GLY A 115 0.04 7.77 -9.60
C GLY A 115 -0.60 6.38 -9.58
N GLY A 116 -1.89 6.40 -9.84
CA GLY A 116 -2.78 5.25 -9.87
C GLY A 116 -4.18 5.76 -10.19
N ARG A 117 -5.17 4.87 -10.23
CA ARG A 117 -6.49 5.20 -10.76
C ARG A 117 -7.23 6.25 -9.92
N ILE A 118 -7.60 7.36 -10.55
CA ILE A 118 -8.45 8.43 -9.99
C ILE A 118 -9.77 8.53 -10.76
N ARG A 119 -10.90 8.41 -10.05
CA ARG A 119 -12.24 8.49 -10.65
C ARG A 119 -13.05 9.71 -10.24
N SER A 120 -12.58 10.51 -9.29
CA SER A 120 -13.31 11.70 -8.85
C SER A 120 -12.37 12.81 -8.40
N ILE A 121 -12.71 14.05 -8.76
CA ILE A 121 -12.01 15.27 -8.38
C ILE A 121 -13.06 16.30 -7.91
N ILE A 122 -12.90 16.86 -6.72
CA ILE A 122 -13.72 17.95 -6.19
C ILE A 122 -12.82 19.14 -5.92
N ILE A 123 -13.11 20.27 -6.55
CA ILE A 123 -12.41 21.54 -6.35
C ILE A 123 -13.32 22.43 -5.52
N HIS A 124 -12.81 22.97 -4.41
CA HIS A 124 -13.61 23.84 -3.56
C HIS A 124 -14.01 25.12 -4.35
N PRO A 125 -15.29 25.48 -4.41
CA PRO A 125 -15.82 26.48 -5.36
C PRO A 125 -15.33 27.91 -5.12
N THR A 126 -14.80 28.22 -3.93
CA THR A 126 -14.30 29.55 -3.58
C THR A 126 -12.83 29.56 -3.13
N VAL A 127 -12.21 28.39 -2.95
CA VAL A 127 -10.83 28.25 -2.45
C VAL A 127 -10.16 27.15 -3.24
N THR A 128 -9.85 27.41 -4.51
CA THR A 128 -9.55 26.37 -5.50
C THR A 128 -8.20 25.68 -5.32
N SER A 129 -7.39 26.11 -4.34
CA SER A 129 -6.23 25.35 -3.85
C SER A 129 -6.62 24.15 -2.98
N ARG A 130 -7.86 24.11 -2.47
CA ARG A 130 -8.43 22.95 -1.75
C ARG A 130 -9.06 22.01 -2.77
N ILE A 131 -8.48 20.84 -2.94
CA ILE A 131 -8.96 19.81 -3.87
C ILE A 131 -9.02 18.47 -3.12
N LEU A 132 -10.08 17.71 -3.37
CA LEU A 132 -10.18 16.29 -2.99
C LEU A 132 -10.12 15.42 -4.23
N ILE A 133 -9.40 14.30 -4.13
CA ILE A 133 -9.41 13.25 -5.16
C ILE A 133 -9.85 11.92 -4.55
N GLY A 134 -10.54 11.13 -5.36
CA GLY A 134 -10.96 9.78 -5.01
C GLY A 134 -10.17 8.74 -5.80
N ALA A 135 -9.31 8.00 -5.11
CA ALA A 135 -8.55 6.89 -5.67
C ALA A 135 -9.31 5.58 -5.46
N VAL A 136 -9.32 4.73 -6.49
CA VAL A 136 -10.25 3.59 -6.56
C VAL A 136 -9.84 2.44 -5.63
N SER A 137 -8.59 2.39 -5.21
CA SER A 137 -8.03 1.47 -4.22
C SER A 137 -7.16 2.18 -3.18
N GLY A 138 -7.14 3.52 -3.20
CA GLY A 138 -6.19 4.35 -2.46
C GLY A 138 -6.81 5.39 -1.52
N GLY A 139 -8.13 5.43 -1.36
CA GLY A 139 -8.82 6.34 -0.44
C GLY A 139 -9.10 7.74 -0.99
N VAL A 140 -9.49 8.64 -0.08
CA VAL A 140 -9.61 10.07 -0.37
C VAL A 140 -8.30 10.76 -0.02
N TRP A 141 -7.85 11.62 -0.93
CA TRP A 141 -6.71 12.50 -0.68
C TRP A 141 -7.10 13.97 -0.81
N LYS A 142 -6.48 14.80 0.01
CA LYS A 142 -6.70 16.25 0.04
C LYS A 142 -5.41 17.00 -0.21
N THR A 143 -5.51 18.05 -1.00
CA THR A 143 -4.48 19.09 -1.10
C THR A 143 -5.07 20.43 -0.64
N THR A 144 -4.22 21.31 -0.12
CA THR A 144 -4.58 22.70 0.23
C THR A 144 -3.75 23.74 -0.52
N ASP A 145 -2.78 23.30 -1.32
CA ASP A 145 -1.83 24.12 -2.08
C ASP A 145 -1.99 23.95 -3.60
N GLY A 146 -3.12 23.40 -4.04
CA GLY A 146 -3.46 23.24 -5.46
C GLY A 146 -2.76 22.06 -6.14
N GLY A 147 -2.36 21.06 -5.36
CA GLY A 147 -1.81 19.78 -5.80
C GLY A 147 -0.28 19.70 -5.77
N ALA A 148 0.40 20.54 -4.98
CA ALA A 148 1.83 20.42 -4.76
C ALA A 148 2.16 19.39 -3.67
N SER A 149 1.25 19.18 -2.70
CA SER A 149 1.28 18.04 -1.79
C SER A 149 -0.11 17.46 -1.53
N TRP A 150 -0.15 16.20 -1.09
CA TRP A 150 -1.38 15.46 -0.79
C TRP A 150 -1.34 14.80 0.58
N ASP A 151 -2.47 14.82 1.27
CA ASP A 151 -2.70 14.12 2.53
C ASP A 151 -3.76 13.02 2.33
N SER A 152 -3.47 11.78 2.72
CA SER A 152 -4.50 10.74 2.80
C SER A 152 -5.48 11.02 3.95
N LYS A 153 -6.76 10.74 3.72
CA LYS A 153 -7.86 11.02 4.68
C LYS A 153 -8.65 9.78 5.08
N LEU A 154 -8.32 8.61 4.54
CA LEU A 154 -9.03 7.35 4.81
C LEU A 154 -8.15 6.17 5.24
N ASP A 155 -6.87 6.38 5.57
CA ASP A 155 -5.94 5.27 5.89
C ASP A 155 -6.37 4.41 7.10
N ALA A 156 -7.17 4.96 8.01
CA ALA A 156 -7.73 4.24 9.18
C ALA A 156 -9.11 3.59 8.92
N PHE A 157 -9.64 3.68 7.69
CA PHE A 157 -11.01 3.27 7.36
C PHE A 157 -11.04 2.11 6.36
N ASP A 158 -12.20 1.44 6.28
CA ASP A 158 -12.55 0.49 5.21
C ASP A 158 -14.06 0.67 4.93
N PRO A 159 -14.50 0.69 3.66
CA PRO A 159 -13.69 0.55 2.43
C PRO A 159 -12.91 1.82 2.07
N ILE A 160 -11.78 1.65 1.39
CA ILE A 160 -10.94 2.74 0.83
C ILE A 160 -11.18 2.97 -0.67
N ALA A 161 -12.07 2.22 -1.30
CA ALA A 161 -12.34 2.34 -2.72
C ALA A 161 -13.25 3.52 -3.02
N ILE A 162 -12.75 4.61 -3.61
CA ILE A 162 -13.54 5.81 -3.88
C ILE A 162 -13.80 5.96 -5.37
N GLY A 163 -15.07 5.82 -5.77
CA GLY A 163 -15.49 5.86 -7.17
C GLY A 163 -16.12 7.19 -7.60
N SER A 164 -16.80 7.89 -6.69
CA SER A 164 -17.48 9.16 -7.00
C SER A 164 -17.62 10.03 -5.75
N MET A 165 -17.44 11.33 -5.91
CA MET A 165 -17.73 12.32 -4.87
C MET A 165 -18.67 13.40 -5.39
N VAL A 166 -19.36 14.08 -4.47
CA VAL A 166 -20.14 15.28 -4.76
C VAL A 166 -20.07 16.25 -3.59
N ILE A 167 -20.02 17.53 -3.92
CA ILE A 167 -20.09 18.64 -2.96
C ILE A 167 -21.55 19.05 -2.76
N ASP A 168 -21.94 19.39 -1.54
CA ASP A 168 -23.23 20.03 -1.30
C ASP A 168 -23.17 21.48 -1.84
N PRO A 169 -24.05 21.87 -2.77
CA PRO A 169 -24.03 23.23 -3.32
C PRO A 169 -24.50 24.30 -2.33
N THR A 170 -25.14 23.91 -1.22
CA THR A 170 -25.60 24.82 -0.16
C THR A 170 -24.54 25.08 0.90
N ASP A 171 -23.62 24.14 1.10
CA ASP A 171 -22.44 24.28 1.96
C ASP A 171 -21.23 23.52 1.36
N PRO A 172 -20.29 24.24 0.73
CA PRO A 172 -19.12 23.62 0.09
C PRO A 172 -18.16 22.86 1.01
N ASP A 173 -18.25 23.00 2.33
CA ASP A 173 -17.46 22.17 3.25
C ASP A 173 -18.11 20.78 3.46
N ILE A 174 -19.34 20.57 3.01
CA ILE A 174 -20.00 19.26 3.04
C ILE A 174 -19.72 18.50 1.75
N VAL A 175 -19.10 17.32 1.88
CA VAL A 175 -18.75 16.45 0.76
C VAL A 175 -19.19 15.02 1.05
N TYR A 176 -19.75 14.36 0.04
CA TYR A 176 -20.11 12.95 0.09
C TYR A 176 -19.20 12.15 -0.83
N ALA A 177 -18.70 11.02 -0.36
CA ALA A 177 -17.85 10.12 -1.12
C ALA A 177 -18.48 8.71 -1.21
N GLY A 178 -18.97 8.38 -2.39
CA GLY A 178 -19.48 7.09 -2.75
C GLY A 178 -18.36 6.09 -3.01
N THR A 179 -18.49 4.92 -2.38
CA THR A 179 -17.45 3.89 -2.42
C THR A 179 -17.70 2.85 -3.52
N GLY A 180 -16.63 2.20 -3.96
CA GLY A 180 -16.63 1.08 -4.89
C GLY A 180 -16.54 1.46 -6.37
N GLU A 181 -15.90 0.60 -7.14
CA GLU A 181 -15.87 0.66 -8.60
C GLU A 181 -16.90 -0.29 -9.20
N GLY A 182 -17.82 0.20 -10.03
CA GLY A 182 -18.92 -0.63 -10.52
C GLY A 182 -19.12 -0.64 -12.04
N TRP A 183 -18.11 -0.26 -12.81
CA TRP A 183 -18.20 -0.26 -14.28
C TRP A 183 -18.18 -1.66 -14.91
N GLY A 184 -18.06 -2.70 -14.09
CA GLY A 184 -18.09 -4.10 -14.54
C GLY A 184 -16.70 -4.63 -14.94
N ASN A 185 -15.65 -3.88 -14.59
CA ASN A 185 -14.28 -4.37 -14.60
C ASN A 185 -14.12 -5.38 -13.44
N GLY A 186 -13.39 -6.46 -13.68
CA GLY A 186 -13.20 -7.54 -12.70
C GLY A 186 -12.21 -7.23 -11.57
N ASP A 187 -11.34 -6.23 -11.73
CA ASP A 187 -10.36 -5.73 -10.75
C ASP A 187 -11.00 -4.71 -9.82
N ALA A 188 -12.27 -4.35 -10.08
CA ALA A 188 -13.06 -3.46 -9.27
C ALA A 188 -12.85 -3.74 -7.79
N VAL A 189 -12.31 -2.73 -7.10
CA VAL A 189 -12.26 -2.72 -5.65
C VAL A 189 -13.63 -2.28 -5.17
N TYR A 190 -14.22 -3.14 -4.38
CA TYR A 190 -15.58 -2.96 -3.95
C TYR A 190 -15.72 -1.93 -2.84
N GLY A 191 -16.86 -1.25 -2.84
CA GLY A 191 -17.28 -0.36 -1.78
C GLY A 191 -18.24 -1.04 -0.80
N GLY A 192 -18.90 -0.21 -0.01
CA GLY A 192 -19.75 -0.63 1.09
C GLY A 192 -20.53 0.53 1.73
N GLY A 193 -20.79 1.59 0.97
CA GLY A 193 -21.57 2.74 1.43
C GLY A 193 -21.08 4.09 0.92
N ILE A 194 -21.52 5.14 1.60
CA ILE A 194 -21.20 6.54 1.32
C ILE A 194 -20.58 7.15 2.58
N TYR A 195 -19.39 7.73 2.45
CA TYR A 195 -18.82 8.59 3.49
C TYR A 195 -19.36 10.00 3.36
N LYS A 196 -19.42 10.70 4.48
CA LYS A 196 -19.73 12.12 4.56
C LYS A 196 -18.64 12.86 5.33
N SER A 197 -18.26 14.02 4.82
CA SER A 197 -17.44 15.02 5.49
C SER A 197 -18.23 16.32 5.64
N THR A 198 -17.94 17.07 6.70
CA THR A 198 -18.52 18.40 6.98
C THR A 198 -17.44 19.48 7.11
N ASN A 199 -16.20 19.15 6.73
CA ASN A 199 -15.02 20.03 6.79
C ASN A 199 -14.11 19.84 5.56
N PHE A 200 -14.73 19.61 4.41
CA PHE A 200 -14.07 19.40 3.12
C PHE A 200 -12.98 18.32 3.19
N GLY A 201 -13.37 17.16 3.68
CA GLY A 201 -12.57 15.94 3.66
C GLY A 201 -11.48 15.83 4.73
N ASP A 202 -11.43 16.71 5.74
CA ASP A 202 -10.48 16.51 6.86
C ASP A 202 -10.88 15.33 7.74
N THR A 203 -12.18 15.16 7.96
CA THR A 203 -12.73 14.00 8.68
C THR A 203 -13.92 13.42 7.93
N TRP A 204 -14.06 12.10 8.00
CA TRP A 204 -15.12 11.35 7.33
C TRP A 204 -15.91 10.48 8.30
N THR A 205 -17.18 10.25 7.99
CA THR A 205 -18.05 9.30 8.70
C THR A 205 -18.79 8.45 7.67
N LEU A 206 -18.72 7.13 7.80
CA LEU A 206 -19.50 6.22 6.97
C LEU A 206 -20.97 6.31 7.38
N LEU A 207 -21.85 6.60 6.42
CA LEU A 207 -23.28 6.72 6.69
C LEU A 207 -23.90 5.34 6.90
N SER A 208 -24.36 5.06 8.11
CA SER A 208 -25.00 3.77 8.46
C SER A 208 -26.25 3.47 7.62
N SER A 209 -26.92 4.50 7.10
CA SER A 209 -28.05 4.38 6.18
C SER A 209 -27.68 3.78 4.81
N THR A 210 -26.38 3.64 4.52
CA THR A 210 -25.85 3.20 3.22
C THR A 210 -25.03 1.92 3.29
N THR A 211 -24.99 1.20 4.41
CA THR A 211 -24.19 -0.04 4.54
C THR A 211 -24.89 -1.28 3.93
N SER A 212 -26.05 -1.10 3.30
CA SER A 212 -26.74 -2.19 2.59
C SER A 212 -26.08 -2.49 1.24
N SER A 213 -26.35 -3.69 0.70
CA SER A 213 -25.85 -4.10 -0.63
C SER A 213 -26.29 -3.19 -1.80
N SER A 214 -27.28 -2.32 -1.59
CA SER A 214 -27.73 -1.32 -2.59
C SER A 214 -26.68 -0.25 -2.87
N PHE A 215 -25.75 0.03 -1.95
CA PHE A 215 -24.72 1.07 -2.07
C PHE A 215 -23.30 0.47 -2.19
N ARG A 216 -23.22 -0.79 -2.59
CA ARG A 216 -21.97 -1.53 -2.77
C ARG A 216 -21.03 -0.89 -3.78
N ASN A 217 -21.58 -0.39 -4.89
CA ASN A 217 -20.85 0.42 -5.85
C ASN A 217 -21.65 1.67 -6.14
N VAL A 218 -21.13 2.82 -5.74
CA VAL A 218 -21.71 4.12 -6.03
C VAL A 218 -21.01 4.68 -7.27
N LEU A 219 -21.63 4.48 -8.44
CA LEU A 219 -21.03 4.82 -9.74
C LEU A 219 -20.93 6.33 -9.97
N LYS A 220 -21.96 7.05 -9.52
CA LYS A 220 -22.10 8.48 -9.71
C LYS A 220 -22.86 9.09 -8.54
N MET A 221 -22.37 10.22 -8.05
CA MET A 221 -23.06 11.09 -7.13
C MET A 221 -23.36 12.43 -7.80
N ALA A 222 -24.50 13.02 -7.45
CA ALA A 222 -24.90 14.35 -7.89
C ALA A 222 -25.68 15.06 -6.77
N ALA A 223 -25.77 16.38 -6.87
CA ALA A 223 -26.54 17.20 -5.94
C ALA A 223 -27.39 18.19 -6.73
N ASP A 224 -28.59 18.48 -6.23
CA ASP A 224 -29.42 19.55 -6.78
C ASP A 224 -29.23 20.87 -6.02
N VAL A 225 -29.73 21.96 -6.60
CA VAL A 225 -29.63 23.32 -6.04
C VAL A 225 -30.30 23.49 -4.67
N SER A 226 -31.08 22.52 -4.20
CA SER A 226 -31.72 22.53 -2.88
C SER A 226 -30.93 21.72 -1.84
N GLY A 227 -29.76 21.16 -2.20
CA GLY A 227 -28.94 20.34 -1.31
C GLY A 227 -29.38 18.87 -1.24
N ASN A 228 -30.30 18.42 -2.11
CA ASN A 228 -30.62 16.98 -2.14
C ASN A 228 -29.48 16.23 -2.82
N ILE A 229 -29.10 15.09 -2.25
CA ILE A 229 -28.01 14.26 -2.77
C ILE A 229 -28.58 13.03 -3.48
N TYR A 230 -27.97 12.69 -4.60
CA TYR A 230 -28.35 11.58 -5.46
C TYR A 230 -27.19 10.60 -5.59
N ALA A 231 -27.50 9.32 -5.52
CA ALA A 231 -26.53 8.24 -5.69
C ALA A 231 -27.05 7.26 -6.74
N ALA A 232 -26.35 7.18 -7.87
CA ALA A 232 -26.54 6.16 -8.88
C ALA A 232 -25.67 4.95 -8.50
N THR A 233 -26.32 3.88 -8.06
CA THR A 233 -25.65 2.71 -7.50
C THR A 233 -25.87 1.48 -8.33
N LYS A 234 -24.91 0.56 -8.28
CA LYS A 234 -25.00 -0.73 -8.95
C LYS A 234 -24.66 -1.83 -7.98
N ASN A 235 -25.61 -2.75 -7.83
CA ASN A 235 -25.38 -4.02 -7.18
C ASN A 235 -25.33 -5.09 -8.26
N VAL A 236 -24.14 -5.63 -8.51
CA VAL A 236 -23.96 -6.80 -9.39
C VAL A 236 -23.55 -7.99 -8.55
N THR A 237 -24.16 -9.12 -8.85
CA THR A 237 -23.80 -10.42 -8.28
C THR A 237 -22.57 -11.00 -8.96
N THR A 238 -22.39 -10.76 -10.26
CA THR A 238 -21.26 -11.29 -11.02
C THR A 238 -20.33 -10.19 -11.49
N LYS A 239 -19.01 -10.39 -11.31
CA LYS A 239 -18.00 -9.51 -11.89
C LYS A 239 -17.98 -9.56 -13.42
N GLN A 240 -18.46 -10.65 -14.03
CA GLN A 240 -18.48 -10.83 -15.49
C GLN A 240 -19.68 -10.17 -16.21
N GLY A 241 -20.53 -9.41 -15.52
CA GLY A 241 -21.62 -8.67 -16.18
C GLY A 241 -22.69 -9.56 -16.85
N GLY A 242 -22.65 -10.88 -16.65
CA GLY A 242 -23.61 -11.86 -17.14
C GLY A 242 -24.09 -12.75 -16.00
N GLY A 243 -25.42 -12.90 -15.87
CA GLY A 243 -26.05 -13.80 -14.90
C GLY A 243 -26.55 -13.11 -13.63
N GLU A 244 -27.87 -13.18 -13.43
CA GLU A 244 -28.66 -12.76 -12.25
C GLU A 244 -28.48 -11.32 -11.75
N TYR A 245 -29.19 -10.40 -12.39
CA TYR A 245 -29.31 -9.00 -11.97
C TYR A 245 -29.87 -8.88 -10.55
N THR A 246 -29.05 -8.47 -9.58
CA THR A 246 -29.57 -8.01 -8.28
C THR A 246 -30.29 -6.69 -8.43
N LEU A 247 -31.58 -6.69 -8.09
CA LEU A 247 -32.51 -5.54 -8.18
C LEU A 247 -32.25 -4.44 -7.14
N ALA A 248 -31.21 -4.55 -6.32
CA ALA A 248 -30.96 -3.65 -5.20
C ALA A 248 -30.43 -2.27 -5.66
N GLY A 249 -29.54 -2.22 -6.67
CA GLY A 249 -28.98 -0.97 -7.20
C GLY A 249 -29.99 -0.13 -8.00
N GLY A 250 -29.67 1.14 -8.26
CA GLY A 250 -30.52 2.07 -9.01
C GLY A 250 -30.21 3.53 -8.67
N LEU A 251 -31.16 4.43 -8.88
CA LEU A 251 -31.04 5.82 -8.46
C LEU A 251 -31.69 6.03 -7.08
N PHE A 252 -30.91 6.50 -6.13
CA PHE A 252 -31.33 6.85 -4.78
C PHE A 252 -31.22 8.36 -4.55
N LYS A 253 -32.09 8.90 -3.71
CA LYS A 253 -32.15 10.31 -3.30
C LYS A 253 -32.21 10.43 -1.77
N SER A 254 -31.41 11.32 -1.20
CA SER A 254 -31.52 11.79 0.18
C SER A 254 -31.89 13.27 0.20
N THR A 255 -32.76 13.66 1.14
CA THR A 255 -33.22 15.04 1.36
C THR A 255 -32.97 15.51 2.80
N ASP A 256 -32.22 14.72 3.56
CA ASP A 256 -31.99 14.85 5.00
C ASP A 256 -30.51 14.61 5.33
N ASP A 257 -29.63 15.12 4.46
CA ASP A 257 -28.20 15.21 4.74
C ASP A 257 -27.54 13.82 4.93
N GLY A 258 -28.05 12.83 4.21
CA GLY A 258 -27.61 11.44 4.20
C GLY A 258 -28.27 10.53 5.25
N GLY A 259 -29.19 11.06 6.06
CA GLY A 259 -29.88 10.31 7.11
C GLY A 259 -30.72 9.14 6.57
N THR A 260 -31.45 9.36 5.47
CA THR A 260 -32.27 8.36 4.79
C THR A 260 -32.13 8.46 3.27
N TRP A 261 -32.31 7.34 2.59
CA TRP A 261 -32.22 7.24 1.14
C TRP A 261 -33.44 6.54 0.55
N SER A 262 -34.09 7.22 -0.40
CA SER A 262 -35.25 6.69 -1.13
C SER A 262 -34.84 6.31 -2.55
N LYS A 263 -35.14 5.08 -2.97
CA LYS A 263 -34.97 4.66 -4.37
C LYS A 263 -36.04 5.33 -5.23
N ILE A 264 -35.61 6.07 -6.25
CA ILE A 264 -36.49 6.79 -7.19
C ILE A 264 -36.37 6.24 -8.62
N SER A 265 -35.62 5.15 -8.82
CA SER A 265 -35.63 4.35 -10.04
C SER A 265 -36.53 3.11 -9.95
N SER A 266 -36.94 2.54 -11.08
CA SER A 266 -37.72 1.29 -11.14
C SER A 266 -36.84 0.09 -10.79
N THR A 267 -37.47 -0.92 -10.20
CA THR A 267 -36.92 -2.27 -10.00
C THR A 267 -37.38 -3.25 -11.08
N ASP A 268 -38.23 -2.82 -12.01
CA ASP A 268 -38.79 -3.66 -13.07
C ASP A 268 -37.88 -3.67 -14.30
N PHE A 269 -37.49 -4.89 -14.68
CA PHE A 269 -36.68 -5.17 -15.86
C PHE A 269 -37.33 -4.68 -17.16
N SER A 270 -38.66 -4.67 -17.23
CA SER A 270 -39.38 -4.17 -18.40
C SER A 270 -39.24 -2.65 -18.61
N HIS A 271 -38.73 -1.94 -17.61
CA HIS A 271 -38.52 -0.50 -17.64
C HIS A 271 -37.03 -0.09 -17.62
N ASN A 272 -36.09 -1.01 -17.36
CA ASN A 272 -34.61 -0.95 -17.44
C ASN A 272 -33.85 0.25 -16.86
N TYR A 273 -34.46 1.26 -16.27
CA TYR A 273 -33.72 2.33 -15.58
C TYR A 273 -33.11 1.89 -14.22
N PHE A 274 -32.81 0.61 -14.02
CA PHE A 274 -32.14 0.10 -12.81
C PHE A 274 -30.60 0.00 -12.95
N ASN A 275 -30.05 0.12 -14.16
CA ASN A 275 -28.60 0.02 -14.42
C ASN A 275 -28.01 1.41 -14.75
N PRO A 276 -27.72 2.23 -13.71
CA PRO A 276 -27.30 3.62 -13.89
C PRO A 276 -25.97 3.74 -14.63
N THR A 277 -25.80 4.86 -15.33
CA THR A 277 -24.49 5.30 -15.87
C THR A 277 -24.20 6.75 -15.49
N ASP A 278 -25.22 7.61 -15.48
CA ASP A 278 -25.06 8.99 -15.04
C ASP A 278 -26.38 9.56 -14.52
N VAL A 279 -26.30 10.63 -13.73
CA VAL A 279 -27.45 11.36 -13.21
C VAL A 279 -27.16 12.85 -13.19
N LEU A 280 -28.14 13.64 -13.64
CA LEU A 280 -28.07 15.09 -13.66
C LEU A 280 -29.39 15.69 -13.15
N PRO A 281 -29.46 16.12 -11.89
CA PRO A 281 -30.62 16.82 -11.37
C PRO A 281 -30.51 18.34 -11.67
N TYR A 282 -31.44 18.88 -12.46
CA TYR A 282 -31.55 20.34 -12.64
C TYR A 282 -32.19 20.99 -11.40
N THR A 283 -33.18 20.31 -10.84
CA THR A 283 -33.91 20.68 -9.61
C THR A 283 -34.36 19.41 -8.89
N ALA A 284 -34.95 19.57 -7.71
CA ALA A 284 -35.55 18.46 -6.98
C ALA A 284 -36.64 17.70 -7.77
N SER A 285 -37.29 18.37 -8.73
CA SER A 285 -38.36 17.80 -9.57
C SER A 285 -37.92 17.41 -10.98
N GLU A 286 -36.92 18.07 -11.55
CA GLU A 286 -36.48 17.88 -12.94
C GLU A 286 -35.10 17.20 -12.98
N ILE A 287 -35.06 15.94 -13.42
CA ILE A 287 -33.85 15.10 -13.38
C ILE A 287 -33.70 14.36 -14.70
N LEU A 288 -32.48 14.32 -15.24
CA LEU A 288 -32.05 13.38 -16.27
C LEU A 288 -31.30 12.22 -15.65
N TYR A 289 -31.58 11.03 -16.16
CA TYR A 289 -31.02 9.80 -15.66
C TYR A 289 -30.64 8.90 -16.83
N ALA A 290 -29.33 8.63 -16.95
CA ALA A 290 -28.75 7.87 -18.03
C ALA A 290 -28.53 6.42 -17.61
N VAL A 291 -28.92 5.51 -18.47
CA VAL A 291 -29.05 4.08 -18.16
C VAL A 291 -28.32 3.26 -19.23
N ASN A 292 -27.50 2.32 -18.77
CA ASN A 292 -26.71 1.45 -19.64
C ASN A 292 -27.63 0.57 -20.53
N ASN A 293 -27.24 0.40 -21.78
CA ASN A 293 -27.90 -0.50 -22.71
C ASN A 293 -27.12 -1.82 -22.94
N ASN A 294 -27.35 -2.83 -22.10
CA ASN A 294 -26.77 -4.18 -22.22
C ASN A 294 -27.48 -5.07 -23.26
N GLY A 295 -27.68 -4.58 -24.48
CA GLY A 295 -28.33 -5.34 -25.56
C GLY A 295 -29.86 -5.48 -25.43
N GLY A 296 -30.49 -4.68 -24.56
CA GLY A 296 -31.95 -4.61 -24.39
C GLY A 296 -32.57 -3.41 -25.12
N THR A 297 -33.90 -3.32 -25.17
CA THR A 297 -34.62 -2.19 -25.82
C THR A 297 -34.77 -0.95 -24.94
N TYR A 298 -34.27 -1.02 -23.70
CA TYR A 298 -34.71 -0.14 -22.63
C TYR A 298 -33.56 0.70 -22.01
N GLY A 299 -32.32 0.62 -22.50
CA GLY A 299 -31.28 1.59 -22.12
C GLY A 299 -31.55 2.96 -22.76
N GLY A 300 -30.92 4.03 -22.26
CA GLY A 300 -31.12 5.38 -22.78
C GLY A 300 -31.16 6.46 -21.71
N ILE A 301 -31.58 7.66 -22.11
CA ILE A 301 -31.77 8.81 -21.22
C ILE A 301 -33.24 8.89 -20.81
N TYR A 302 -33.50 8.91 -19.52
CA TYR A 302 -34.82 9.08 -18.92
C TYR A 302 -34.93 10.46 -18.28
N ARG A 303 -36.10 11.07 -18.36
CA ARG A 303 -36.41 12.37 -17.77
C ARG A 303 -37.63 12.29 -16.88
N THR A 304 -37.55 12.95 -15.73
CA THR A 304 -38.68 13.19 -14.83
C THR A 304 -38.87 14.70 -14.64
N THR A 305 -40.11 15.11 -14.35
CA THR A 305 -40.48 16.48 -13.94
C THR A 305 -41.29 16.49 -12.64
N ASP A 306 -41.38 15.36 -11.96
CA ASP A 306 -42.15 15.16 -10.73
C ASP A 306 -41.29 14.50 -9.61
N GLY A 307 -39.97 14.69 -9.68
CA GLY A 307 -39.04 14.25 -8.65
C GLY A 307 -38.76 12.75 -8.64
N GLY A 308 -38.96 12.09 -9.78
CA GLY A 308 -38.72 10.65 -9.95
C GLY A 308 -39.94 9.78 -9.64
N THR A 309 -41.13 10.37 -9.50
CA THR A 309 -42.39 9.61 -9.36
C THR A 309 -42.73 8.93 -10.68
N THR A 310 -42.56 9.62 -11.80
CA THR A 310 -42.70 9.08 -13.15
C THR A 310 -41.49 9.45 -14.02
N TRP A 311 -41.16 8.55 -14.95
CA TRP A 311 -40.02 8.70 -15.86
C TRP A 311 -40.46 8.48 -17.30
N SER A 312 -39.99 9.35 -18.20
CA SER A 312 -40.20 9.24 -19.65
C SER A 312 -38.86 9.02 -20.35
N LYS A 313 -38.77 7.98 -21.19
CA LYS A 313 -37.60 7.76 -22.03
C LYS A 313 -37.53 8.82 -23.12
N VAL A 314 -36.39 9.49 -23.25
CA VAL A 314 -36.14 10.48 -24.29
C VAL A 314 -35.68 9.77 -25.56
N THR A 315 -36.37 10.01 -26.67
CA THR A 315 -36.05 9.41 -27.98
C THR A 315 -35.81 10.45 -29.07
N SER A 316 -36.21 11.70 -28.85
CA SER A 316 -36.11 12.78 -29.84
C SER A 316 -34.65 13.13 -30.09
N GLY A 317 -34.14 12.76 -31.27
CA GLY A 317 -32.77 13.07 -31.71
C GLY A 317 -31.66 12.23 -31.08
N LEU A 318 -32.02 11.11 -30.42
CA LEU A 318 -31.08 10.17 -29.79
C LEU A 318 -31.10 8.81 -30.51
N PRO A 319 -30.00 8.03 -30.44
CA PRO A 319 -29.96 6.68 -30.98
C PRO A 319 -30.89 5.76 -30.19
N LEU A 320 -31.53 4.81 -30.88
CA LEU A 320 -32.45 3.84 -30.26
C LEU A 320 -31.79 2.49 -29.96
N SER A 321 -30.65 2.18 -30.58
CA SER A 321 -29.89 0.94 -30.43
C SER A 321 -28.42 1.13 -30.82
N GLY A 322 -27.60 0.09 -30.60
CA GLY A 322 -26.19 0.08 -30.99
C GLY A 322 -25.27 0.87 -30.06
N TYR A 323 -25.64 1.00 -28.78
CA TYR A 323 -24.84 1.67 -27.75
C TYR A 323 -24.92 0.91 -26.43
N ARG A 324 -24.03 1.21 -25.46
CA ARG A 324 -24.17 0.78 -24.05
C ARG A 324 -24.09 1.95 -23.07
N ARG A 325 -22.89 2.39 -22.68
CA ARG A 325 -22.71 3.42 -21.63
C ARG A 325 -23.05 4.81 -22.16
N ILE A 326 -23.66 5.63 -21.30
CA ILE A 326 -23.99 7.03 -21.59
C ILE A 326 -23.40 7.91 -20.49
N THR A 327 -22.73 8.98 -20.88
CA THR A 327 -22.22 10.01 -19.96
C THR A 327 -22.91 11.34 -20.25
N LEU A 328 -23.25 12.11 -19.21
CA LEU A 328 -23.88 13.43 -19.31
C LEU A 328 -22.92 14.53 -18.86
N ALA A 329 -22.93 15.67 -19.54
CA ALA A 329 -22.20 16.87 -19.14
C ALA A 329 -23.09 18.11 -19.33
N GLN A 330 -23.44 18.77 -18.23
CA GLN A 330 -24.17 20.05 -18.27
C GLN A 330 -23.19 21.20 -18.53
N ASP A 331 -23.62 22.19 -19.31
CA ASP A 331 -22.92 23.47 -19.41
C ASP A 331 -23.13 24.27 -18.11
N PRO A 332 -22.07 24.57 -17.33
CA PRO A 332 -22.19 25.31 -16.06
C PRO A 332 -22.62 26.77 -16.25
N SER A 333 -22.42 27.33 -17.45
CA SER A 333 -22.76 28.72 -17.79
C SER A 333 -24.17 28.85 -18.37
N HIS A 334 -24.70 27.78 -18.96
CA HIS A 334 -26.06 27.71 -19.51
C HIS A 334 -26.75 26.43 -19.09
N ASN A 335 -27.42 26.46 -17.93
CA ASN A 335 -28.04 25.28 -17.34
C ASN A 335 -29.07 24.54 -18.21
N ASP A 336 -29.57 25.13 -19.30
CA ASP A 336 -30.47 24.46 -20.24
C ASP A 336 -29.73 23.60 -21.28
N THR A 337 -28.42 23.80 -21.43
CA THR A 337 -27.55 23.08 -22.35
C THR A 337 -26.92 21.87 -21.66
N VAL A 338 -27.07 20.70 -22.27
CA VAL A 338 -26.48 19.45 -21.81
C VAL A 338 -25.99 18.63 -23.01
N TYR A 339 -24.88 17.94 -22.81
CA TYR A 339 -24.29 17.02 -23.77
C TYR A 339 -24.39 15.58 -23.27
N ALA A 340 -24.46 14.64 -24.19
CA ALA A 340 -24.46 13.21 -23.92
C ALA A 340 -23.53 12.46 -24.87
N VAL A 341 -22.66 11.62 -24.32
CA VAL A 341 -21.74 10.76 -25.07
C VAL A 341 -22.22 9.32 -24.99
N PHE A 342 -22.45 8.68 -26.13
CA PHE A 342 -22.89 7.28 -26.21
C PHE A 342 -21.74 6.39 -26.69
N GLU A 343 -21.31 5.42 -25.88
CA GLU A 343 -20.39 4.36 -26.34
C GLU A 343 -21.12 3.43 -27.32
N SER A 344 -20.46 3.03 -28.42
CA SER A 344 -21.02 2.10 -29.41
C SER A 344 -20.71 0.66 -29.08
N THR A 345 -21.67 -0.23 -29.34
CA THR A 345 -21.42 -1.68 -29.36
C THR A 345 -20.56 -2.13 -30.53
N ASP A 346 -20.49 -1.32 -31.61
CA ASP A 346 -19.64 -1.59 -32.77
C ASP A 346 -18.27 -0.93 -32.58
N LYS A 347 -17.28 -1.76 -32.27
CA LYS A 347 -15.90 -1.35 -32.02
C LYS A 347 -15.00 -1.53 -33.26
N THR A 348 -15.58 -1.81 -34.43
CA THR A 348 -14.81 -2.06 -35.64
C THR A 348 -14.37 -0.75 -36.31
N PRO A 349 -13.18 -0.73 -36.95
CA PRO A 349 -12.72 0.45 -37.69
C PRO A 349 -13.63 0.90 -38.83
N ALA A 350 -14.40 -0.02 -39.41
CA ALA A 350 -15.31 0.24 -40.53
C ALA A 350 -16.69 0.75 -40.09
N GLY A 351 -17.04 0.55 -38.82
CA GLY A 351 -18.30 0.99 -38.21
C GLY A 351 -18.12 2.22 -37.34
N ASP A 352 -18.77 2.21 -36.17
CA ASP A 352 -18.80 3.32 -35.21
C ASP A 352 -17.47 3.48 -34.43
N ALA A 353 -16.52 2.55 -34.57
CA ALA A 353 -15.19 2.65 -33.96
C ALA A 353 -15.21 2.92 -32.43
N GLY A 354 -16.24 2.40 -31.74
CA GLY A 354 -16.44 2.54 -30.29
C GLY A 354 -17.25 3.77 -29.84
N LEU A 355 -17.54 4.74 -30.72
CA LEU A 355 -18.32 5.94 -30.39
C LEU A 355 -19.63 5.95 -31.19
N LYS A 356 -20.78 5.89 -30.50
CA LYS A 356 -22.08 5.96 -31.19
C LYS A 356 -22.46 7.39 -31.59
N GLY A 357 -21.90 8.36 -30.87
CA GLY A 357 -22.00 9.77 -31.20
C GLY A 357 -22.08 10.63 -29.94
N ILE A 358 -21.89 11.93 -30.15
CA ILE A 358 -22.07 12.97 -29.14
C ILE A 358 -23.32 13.78 -29.49
N TYR A 359 -24.19 14.01 -28.51
CA TYR A 359 -25.48 14.67 -28.70
C TYR A 359 -25.59 15.88 -27.79
N LYS A 360 -26.20 16.96 -28.29
CA LYS A 360 -26.45 18.20 -27.56
C LYS A 360 -27.94 18.45 -27.42
N SER A 361 -28.38 18.89 -26.25
CA SER A 361 -29.70 19.47 -26.01
C SER A 361 -29.52 20.88 -25.49
N THR A 362 -30.41 21.79 -25.87
CA THR A 362 -30.47 23.19 -25.39
C THR A 362 -31.77 23.47 -24.62
N ASN A 363 -32.50 22.42 -24.26
CA ASN A 363 -33.79 22.50 -23.58
C ASN A 363 -33.91 21.42 -22.50
N ARG A 364 -32.84 21.25 -21.70
CA ARG A 364 -32.79 20.34 -20.55
C ARG A 364 -33.09 18.88 -20.89
N GLY A 365 -32.64 18.43 -22.06
CA GLY A 365 -32.76 17.06 -22.50
C GLY A 365 -34.14 16.67 -23.04
N VAL A 366 -35.02 17.63 -23.37
CA VAL A 366 -36.32 17.34 -24.02
C VAL A 366 -36.11 16.85 -25.46
N SER A 367 -35.21 17.48 -26.21
CA SER A 367 -34.82 17.08 -27.57
C SER A 367 -33.33 17.27 -27.79
N TRP A 368 -32.76 16.43 -28.65
CA TRP A 368 -31.32 16.37 -28.91
C TRP A 368 -30.99 16.53 -30.40
N SER A 369 -29.74 16.90 -30.68
CA SER A 369 -29.14 16.87 -32.02
C SER A 369 -27.71 16.37 -31.93
N SER A 370 -27.27 15.55 -32.89
CA SER A 370 -25.87 15.11 -32.96
C SER A 370 -24.94 16.29 -33.21
N VAL A 371 -23.77 16.28 -32.58
CA VAL A 371 -22.63 17.12 -32.98
C VAL A 371 -21.66 16.32 -33.84
N THR A 372 -20.58 16.94 -34.31
CA THR A 372 -19.56 16.24 -35.11
C THR A 372 -18.82 15.25 -34.21
N ASP A 373 -18.53 14.05 -34.69
CA ASP A 373 -17.71 13.09 -33.95
C ASP A 373 -16.23 13.51 -33.95
N PRO A 374 -15.49 13.32 -32.84
CA PRO A 374 -14.05 13.54 -32.83
C PRO A 374 -13.31 12.68 -33.87
N PRO A 375 -12.15 13.15 -34.37
CA PRO A 375 -11.33 12.32 -35.24
C PRO A 375 -10.87 11.05 -34.52
N LYS A 376 -10.56 10.01 -35.30
CA LYS A 376 -9.95 8.79 -34.79
C LYS A 376 -8.60 9.09 -34.14
N ILE A 377 -8.23 8.33 -33.11
CA ILE A 377 -6.94 8.49 -32.44
C ILE A 377 -5.78 8.23 -33.42
N SER A 378 -4.79 9.11 -33.38
CA SER A 378 -3.63 9.07 -34.29
C SER A 378 -2.82 7.78 -34.19
N SER A 379 -2.81 7.13 -33.02
CA SER A 379 -2.05 5.91 -32.71
C SER A 379 -2.58 4.66 -33.39
N THR A 380 -3.90 4.51 -33.45
CA THR A 380 -4.56 3.37 -34.09
C THR A 380 -4.95 3.69 -35.52
N GLY A 381 -5.19 4.97 -35.85
CA GLY A 381 -5.72 5.44 -37.13
C GLY A 381 -7.09 4.85 -37.48
N SER A 382 -7.73 4.13 -36.55
CA SER A 382 -8.82 3.21 -36.85
C SER A 382 -9.94 3.22 -35.82
N LEU A 383 -9.63 3.48 -34.54
CA LEU A 383 -10.60 3.59 -33.44
C LEU A 383 -10.87 5.05 -33.03
N SER A 384 -12.01 5.31 -32.38
CA SER A 384 -12.29 6.60 -31.71
C SER A 384 -11.45 6.76 -30.42
N TYR A 385 -11.58 7.91 -29.76
CA TYR A 385 -10.94 8.17 -28.45
C TYR A 385 -11.43 7.24 -27.33
N LEU A 386 -12.60 6.62 -27.48
CA LEU A 386 -13.12 5.60 -26.55
C LEU A 386 -12.53 4.21 -26.82
N GLY A 387 -11.82 4.01 -27.94
CA GLY A 387 -11.24 2.73 -28.30
C GLY A 387 -12.24 1.57 -28.28
N THR A 388 -11.82 0.45 -27.68
CA THR A 388 -12.69 -0.69 -27.33
C THR A 388 -13.22 -0.58 -25.89
N GLN A 389 -12.95 0.53 -25.21
CA GLN A 389 -13.01 0.63 -23.75
C GLN A 389 -14.09 1.54 -23.21
N GLY A 390 -14.78 2.38 -24.00
CA GLY A 390 -15.73 3.40 -23.52
C GLY A 390 -16.91 2.96 -22.62
N TRP A 391 -17.06 1.67 -22.32
CA TRP A 391 -17.86 1.17 -21.19
C TRP A 391 -17.22 1.49 -19.82
N TYR A 392 -15.89 1.67 -19.79
CA TYR A 392 -15.00 1.82 -18.64
C TYR A 392 -14.54 3.27 -18.43
N ASP A 393 -14.13 3.93 -19.53
CA ASP A 393 -13.56 5.27 -19.62
C ASP A 393 -14.35 6.12 -20.64
N ASN A 394 -15.34 6.85 -20.16
CA ASN A 394 -16.16 7.74 -20.99
C ASN A 394 -16.56 8.95 -20.16
N ILE A 395 -15.86 10.06 -20.38
CA ILE A 395 -16.07 11.31 -19.65
C ILE A 395 -16.17 12.51 -20.58
N MET A 396 -16.95 13.52 -20.17
CA MET A 396 -17.07 14.79 -20.86
C MET A 396 -17.17 15.93 -19.85
N ALA A 397 -16.60 17.08 -20.19
CA ALA A 397 -16.73 18.31 -19.41
C ALA A 397 -16.86 19.54 -20.33
N VAL A 398 -17.57 20.55 -19.85
CA VAL A 398 -17.76 21.86 -20.50
C VAL A 398 -17.05 22.91 -19.67
N ASP A 399 -16.27 23.79 -20.31
CA ASP A 399 -15.57 24.87 -19.61
C ASP A 399 -16.59 25.90 -19.06
N PRO A 400 -16.58 26.21 -17.74
CA PRO A 400 -17.53 27.14 -17.14
C PRO A 400 -17.35 28.60 -17.61
N PHE A 401 -16.22 28.94 -18.25
CA PHE A 401 -15.94 30.28 -18.76
C PHE A 401 -16.14 30.41 -20.27
N ASP A 402 -16.25 29.29 -20.99
CA ASP A 402 -16.43 29.27 -22.44
C ASP A 402 -17.21 28.01 -22.86
N PRO A 403 -18.53 28.11 -23.09
CA PRO A 403 -19.37 26.96 -23.44
C PRO A 403 -19.05 26.35 -24.81
N ASP A 404 -18.23 27.02 -25.64
CA ASP A 404 -17.72 26.44 -26.88
C ASP A 404 -16.50 25.53 -26.66
N ASN A 405 -15.86 25.63 -25.50
CA ASN A 405 -14.69 24.86 -25.11
C ASN A 405 -15.10 23.55 -24.40
N LEU A 406 -14.99 22.43 -25.11
CA LEU A 406 -15.46 21.10 -24.66
C LEU A 406 -14.31 20.10 -24.61
N PHE A 407 -14.30 19.25 -23.60
CA PHE A 407 -13.32 18.18 -23.43
C PHE A 407 -14.06 16.85 -23.33
N VAL A 408 -13.57 15.84 -24.05
CA VAL A 408 -14.00 14.44 -23.87
C VAL A 408 -12.78 13.58 -23.60
N GLY A 409 -12.96 12.55 -22.77
CA GLY A 409 -11.92 11.59 -22.39
C GLY A 409 -12.40 10.16 -22.51
N GLY A 410 -11.48 9.31 -22.96
CA GLY A 410 -11.54 7.84 -22.97
C GLY A 410 -10.09 7.37 -22.85
N VAL A 411 -9.60 6.58 -23.80
CA VAL A 411 -8.19 6.17 -23.86
C VAL A 411 -7.28 7.40 -24.03
N ASP A 412 -7.73 8.38 -24.83
CA ASP A 412 -7.08 9.68 -25.00
C ASP A 412 -8.12 10.82 -24.83
N MET A 413 -7.67 12.07 -24.65
CA MET A 413 -8.56 13.24 -24.65
C MET A 413 -8.68 13.92 -26.02
N MET A 414 -9.88 14.41 -26.32
CA MET A 414 -10.19 15.27 -27.47
C MET A 414 -10.77 16.60 -26.98
N LYS A 415 -10.56 17.66 -27.76
CA LYS A 415 -11.03 19.02 -27.45
C LYS A 415 -11.81 19.63 -28.61
N SER A 416 -12.87 20.37 -28.29
CA SER A 416 -13.58 21.29 -29.20
C SER A 416 -13.45 22.72 -28.69
N THR A 417 -13.45 23.70 -29.60
CA THR A 417 -13.44 25.15 -29.29
C THR A 417 -14.58 25.89 -30.00
N ASN A 418 -15.59 25.15 -30.44
CA ASN A 418 -16.75 25.67 -31.18
C ASN A 418 -18.01 24.82 -30.90
N GLY A 419 -18.16 24.41 -29.65
CA GLY A 419 -19.37 23.77 -29.14
C GLY A 419 -19.64 22.37 -29.69
N GLY A 420 -18.61 21.69 -30.21
CA GLY A 420 -18.68 20.32 -30.75
C GLY A 420 -18.76 20.27 -32.29
N SER A 421 -18.62 21.40 -32.97
CA SER A 421 -18.68 21.44 -34.44
C SER A 421 -17.42 20.88 -35.09
N ASN A 422 -16.25 21.06 -34.47
CA ASN A 422 -14.96 20.47 -34.84
C ASN A 422 -14.20 20.02 -33.58
N TRP A 423 -13.32 19.03 -33.74
CA TRP A 423 -12.52 18.46 -32.66
C TRP A 423 -11.06 18.26 -33.09
N SER A 424 -10.17 18.29 -32.11
CA SER A 424 -8.75 17.95 -32.24
C SER A 424 -8.30 17.06 -31.10
N GLN A 425 -7.34 16.17 -31.36
CA GLN A 425 -6.69 15.40 -30.32
C GLN A 425 -5.96 16.34 -29.35
N LEU A 426 -6.27 16.20 -28.06
CA LEU A 426 -5.76 17.08 -27.02
C LEU A 426 -4.52 16.51 -26.36
N THR A 427 -4.57 15.23 -25.98
CA THR A 427 -3.46 14.52 -25.34
C THR A 427 -3.15 13.24 -26.08
N TYR A 428 -1.96 12.71 -25.79
CA TYR A 428 -1.64 11.34 -26.12
C TYR A 428 -0.80 10.76 -24.97
N TRP A 429 -1.08 9.52 -24.58
CA TRP A 429 -0.39 8.87 -23.45
C TRP A 429 1.12 8.65 -23.64
N HIS A 430 1.66 8.92 -24.83
CA HIS A 430 3.10 8.88 -25.10
C HIS A 430 3.58 10.12 -25.88
N SER A 431 4.88 10.40 -25.89
CA SER A 431 5.46 11.59 -26.53
C SER A 431 5.53 11.56 -28.08
N TYR A 432 4.94 10.57 -28.75
CA TYR A 432 5.27 10.26 -30.15
C TYR A 432 4.63 11.22 -31.19
N TYR A 433 3.46 11.80 -30.89
CA TYR A 433 2.66 12.55 -31.87
C TYR A 433 2.71 14.07 -31.68
N GLY A 434 3.61 14.59 -30.83
CA GLY A 434 3.77 16.04 -30.63
C GLY A 434 2.61 16.71 -29.88
N THR A 435 1.71 15.93 -29.30
CA THR A 435 0.69 16.36 -28.33
C THR A 435 1.23 16.27 -26.90
N PRO A 436 0.64 17.01 -25.95
CA PRO A 436 0.94 16.84 -24.53
C PRO A 436 0.80 15.39 -24.05
N VAL A 437 1.71 14.97 -23.17
CA VAL A 437 1.71 13.63 -22.58
C VAL A 437 0.90 13.63 -21.30
N VAL A 438 -0.19 12.87 -21.30
CA VAL A 438 -1.04 12.62 -20.13
C VAL A 438 -1.44 11.16 -20.19
N HIS A 439 -1.35 10.43 -19.09
CA HIS A 439 -1.68 9.00 -19.02
C HIS A 439 -3.05 8.68 -19.62
N ALA A 440 -3.17 7.48 -20.22
CA ALA A 440 -4.39 6.96 -20.82
C ALA A 440 -5.51 6.71 -19.79
N ASP A 441 -6.70 6.40 -20.30
CA ASP A 441 -7.88 5.95 -19.54
C ASP A 441 -8.43 7.03 -18.59
N HIS A 442 -8.97 8.08 -19.20
CA HIS A 442 -9.49 9.25 -18.52
C HIS A 442 -10.87 8.97 -17.89
N HIS A 443 -10.94 8.99 -16.56
CA HIS A 443 -12.19 8.75 -15.81
C HIS A 443 -12.88 10.02 -15.34
N PHE A 444 -12.13 11.11 -15.18
CA PHE A 444 -12.68 12.37 -14.68
C PHE A 444 -12.02 13.59 -15.33
N ILE A 445 -12.81 14.62 -15.63
CA ILE A 445 -12.32 15.94 -16.06
C ILE A 445 -13.03 16.99 -15.22
N ALA A 446 -12.28 17.88 -14.60
CA ALA A 446 -12.81 18.97 -13.76
C ALA A 446 -12.19 20.30 -14.16
N PHE A 447 -13.02 21.29 -14.49
CA PHE A 447 -12.57 22.67 -14.65
C PHE A 447 -12.53 23.37 -13.29
N ASP A 448 -11.52 24.20 -13.08
CA ASP A 448 -11.48 25.10 -11.94
C ASP A 448 -12.67 26.09 -12.06
N PRO A 449 -13.53 26.21 -11.03
CA PRO A 449 -14.73 27.03 -11.12
C PRO A 449 -14.47 28.54 -11.03
N VAL A 450 -13.25 28.97 -10.70
CA VAL A 450 -12.87 30.39 -10.49
C VAL A 450 -11.81 30.85 -11.50
N THR A 451 -10.92 29.96 -11.92
CA THR A 451 -9.75 30.27 -12.72
C THR A 451 -9.89 29.73 -14.14
N SER A 452 -10.27 30.61 -15.07
CA SER A 452 -10.39 30.27 -16.49
C SER A 452 -9.11 29.61 -17.05
N GLY A 453 -9.31 28.60 -17.89
CA GLY A 453 -8.24 27.80 -18.49
C GLY A 453 -7.57 26.79 -17.56
N THR A 454 -7.93 26.75 -16.27
CA THR A 454 -7.45 25.69 -15.38
C THR A 454 -8.36 24.46 -15.44
N VAL A 455 -7.78 23.31 -15.80
CA VAL A 455 -8.49 22.03 -15.95
C VAL A 455 -7.65 20.89 -15.41
N TYR A 456 -8.31 19.93 -14.78
CA TYR A 456 -7.72 18.74 -14.19
C TYR A 456 -8.24 17.48 -14.89
N SER A 457 -7.40 16.46 -15.02
CA SER A 457 -7.77 15.13 -15.49
C SER A 457 -7.33 14.09 -14.49
N GLY A 458 -8.27 13.20 -14.12
CA GLY A 458 -8.02 11.99 -13.34
C GLY A 458 -8.10 10.76 -14.25
N ASN A 459 -7.12 9.88 -14.15
CA ASN A 459 -6.95 8.70 -15.01
C ASN A 459 -6.22 7.58 -14.27
N ASP A 460 -5.82 6.52 -14.98
CA ASP A 460 -5.14 5.34 -14.40
C ASP A 460 -3.70 5.64 -13.92
N GLY A 461 -3.13 6.78 -14.32
CA GLY A 461 -1.81 7.26 -13.91
C GLY A 461 -1.82 8.43 -12.93
N GLY A 462 -2.95 8.70 -12.28
CA GLY A 462 -3.11 9.75 -11.26
C GLY A 462 -3.80 11.01 -11.76
N ILE A 463 -3.28 12.17 -11.35
CA ILE A 463 -3.90 13.48 -11.61
C ILE A 463 -2.97 14.40 -12.38
N TYR A 464 -3.54 15.08 -13.38
CA TYR A 464 -2.84 16.03 -14.24
C TYR A 464 -3.57 17.35 -14.27
N LYS A 465 -2.84 18.46 -14.34
CA LYS A 465 -3.37 19.83 -14.39
C LYS A 465 -2.85 20.57 -15.61
N SER A 466 -3.73 21.33 -16.23
CA SER A 466 -3.40 22.39 -17.18
C SER A 466 -3.89 23.73 -16.65
N THR A 467 -3.15 24.80 -16.92
CA THR A 467 -3.52 26.19 -16.57
C THR A 467 -3.77 27.06 -17.80
N ASN A 468 -3.75 26.46 -18.99
CA ASN A 468 -3.87 27.14 -20.28
C ASN A 468 -4.80 26.39 -21.25
N SER A 469 -5.94 25.93 -20.71
CA SER A 469 -7.01 25.24 -21.44
C SER A 469 -6.52 23.99 -22.18
N GLY A 470 -5.67 23.19 -21.55
CA GLY A 470 -5.19 21.90 -22.05
C GLY A 470 -4.01 21.98 -23.02
N VAL A 471 -3.38 23.14 -23.21
CA VAL A 471 -2.21 23.28 -24.11
C VAL A 471 -0.97 22.61 -23.51
N ASN A 472 -0.71 22.82 -22.22
CA ASN A 472 0.34 22.13 -21.47
C ASN A 472 -0.26 21.46 -20.23
N TRP A 473 0.32 20.32 -19.85
CA TRP A 473 -0.11 19.55 -18.69
C TRP A 473 1.07 19.26 -17.76
N THR A 474 0.78 19.19 -16.47
CA THR A 474 1.72 18.86 -15.41
C THR A 474 1.10 17.78 -14.53
N SER A 475 1.86 16.72 -14.25
CA SER A 475 1.43 15.73 -13.25
C SER A 475 1.43 16.37 -11.87
N LEU A 476 0.41 16.05 -11.06
CA LEU A 476 0.30 16.46 -9.67
C LEU A 476 0.46 15.26 -8.74
N ASN A 477 1.21 14.23 -9.15
CA ASN A 477 1.34 13.00 -8.37
C ASN A 477 2.34 13.11 -7.20
N THR A 478 2.99 14.25 -6.97
CA THR A 478 3.99 14.42 -5.90
C THR A 478 3.41 14.16 -4.51
N GLY A 479 3.96 13.17 -3.80
CA GLY A 479 3.47 12.69 -2.49
C GLY A 479 2.19 11.86 -2.57
N LEU A 480 1.72 11.49 -3.76
CA LEU A 480 0.48 10.76 -3.95
C LEU A 480 0.73 9.26 -4.09
N GLU A 481 0.65 8.56 -2.96
CA GLU A 481 1.02 7.14 -2.86
C GLU A 481 -0.16 6.23 -3.19
N ILE A 482 -0.58 6.17 -4.45
CA ILE A 482 -1.79 5.41 -4.86
C ILE A 482 -1.51 4.32 -5.90
N THR A 483 -0.24 3.94 -6.09
CA THR A 483 0.16 2.94 -7.08
C THR A 483 -0.32 1.54 -6.70
N GLN A 484 -0.73 0.75 -7.70
CA GLN A 484 -1.27 -0.59 -7.56
C GLN A 484 -0.23 -1.64 -7.95
N PHE A 485 0.50 -2.20 -6.99
CA PHE A 485 1.49 -3.25 -7.25
C PHE A 485 0.83 -4.65 -7.33
N TYR A 486 1.42 -5.52 -8.14
CA TYR A 486 1.15 -6.97 -8.13
C TYR A 486 2.25 -7.77 -7.41
N SER A 487 3.50 -7.28 -7.46
CA SER A 487 4.66 -7.93 -6.84
C SER A 487 5.85 -6.96 -6.79
N GLY A 488 6.93 -7.38 -6.11
CA GLY A 488 8.21 -6.70 -6.17
C GLY A 488 9.38 -7.51 -5.62
N ALA A 489 10.58 -6.96 -5.76
CA ALA A 489 11.85 -7.57 -5.35
C ALA A 489 12.84 -6.51 -4.89
N ILE A 490 13.75 -6.89 -4.00
CA ILE A 490 14.75 -6.00 -3.39
C ILE A 490 16.16 -6.55 -3.57
N SER A 491 17.12 -5.67 -3.84
CA SER A 491 18.52 -6.04 -3.98
C SER A 491 19.12 -6.47 -2.65
N SER A 492 20.24 -7.18 -2.70
CA SER A 492 20.91 -7.67 -1.49
C SER A 492 21.33 -6.56 -0.51
N THR A 493 21.59 -5.36 -1.05
CA THR A 493 21.93 -4.14 -0.32
C THR A 493 20.73 -3.37 0.24
N GLY A 494 19.51 -3.74 -0.13
CA GLY A 494 18.30 -2.99 0.22
C GLY A 494 18.19 -1.59 -0.39
N SER A 495 19.02 -1.28 -1.39
CA SER A 495 19.11 0.05 -2.04
C SER A 495 18.31 0.15 -3.33
N THR A 496 18.09 -0.97 -4.01
CA THR A 496 17.35 -1.02 -5.27
C THR A 496 16.14 -1.90 -5.08
N VAL A 497 14.97 -1.39 -5.44
CA VAL A 497 13.71 -2.14 -5.40
C VAL A 497 13.10 -2.09 -6.78
N TYR A 498 12.54 -3.20 -7.22
CA TYR A 498 11.78 -3.31 -8.45
C TYR A 498 10.36 -3.77 -8.12
N GLY A 499 9.36 -3.31 -8.86
CA GLY A 499 8.00 -3.78 -8.67
C GLY A 499 7.15 -3.60 -9.91
N GLY A 500 6.33 -4.61 -10.19
CA GLY A 500 5.36 -4.58 -11.27
C GLY A 500 4.04 -3.99 -10.80
N THR A 501 3.47 -3.11 -11.63
CA THR A 501 2.24 -2.38 -11.32
C THR A 501 1.17 -2.55 -12.39
N GLN A 502 -0.07 -2.33 -11.99
CA GLN A 502 -1.19 -2.23 -12.91
C GLN A 502 -1.13 -0.91 -13.69
N ASP A 503 -1.19 -0.98 -15.02
CA ASP A 503 -1.24 0.13 -15.99
C ASP A 503 -0.07 1.13 -15.95
N ASN A 504 0.83 1.07 -14.95
CA ASN A 504 1.90 2.03 -14.69
C ASN A 504 3.30 1.42 -14.83
N GLY A 505 3.40 0.25 -15.46
CA GLY A 505 4.64 -0.40 -15.86
C GLY A 505 5.37 -1.14 -14.74
N HIS A 506 6.60 -1.49 -15.06
CA HIS A 506 7.60 -1.95 -14.12
C HIS A 506 8.38 -0.75 -13.59
N LEU A 507 8.40 -0.61 -12.28
CA LEU A 507 8.98 0.52 -11.59
C LEU A 507 10.26 0.13 -10.87
N LYS A 508 11.19 1.08 -10.80
CA LYS A 508 12.45 0.97 -10.07
C LYS A 508 12.59 2.08 -9.05
N PHE A 509 12.87 1.70 -7.80
CA PHE A 509 13.30 2.58 -6.73
C PHE A 509 14.81 2.60 -6.59
N THR A 510 15.36 3.77 -6.26
CA THR A 510 16.76 3.88 -5.81
C THR A 510 16.94 4.78 -4.58
N SER A 511 16.17 5.87 -4.45
CA SER A 511 16.26 6.77 -3.31
C SER A 511 15.03 7.67 -3.16
N GLY A 512 14.83 8.26 -1.98
CA GLY A 512 13.70 9.14 -1.70
C GLY A 512 12.36 8.40 -1.68
N THR A 513 11.38 8.95 -2.37
CA THR A 513 10.03 8.39 -2.60
C THR A 513 9.71 8.23 -4.09
N ASP A 514 10.63 8.65 -4.96
CA ASP A 514 10.42 8.66 -6.40
C ASP A 514 10.86 7.32 -7.00
N TRP A 515 10.05 6.85 -7.94
CA TRP A 515 10.31 5.64 -8.70
C TRP A 515 10.33 5.98 -10.19
N ASP A 516 11.17 5.28 -10.93
CA ASP A 516 11.30 5.41 -12.38
C ASP A 516 10.57 4.27 -13.07
N GLU A 517 9.74 4.58 -14.07
CA GLU A 517 9.23 3.58 -15.01
C GLU A 517 10.38 3.10 -15.89
N VAL A 518 10.72 1.82 -15.77
CA VAL A 518 11.84 1.19 -16.51
C VAL A 518 11.35 0.24 -17.61
N PHE A 519 10.09 -0.19 -17.54
CA PHE A 519 9.38 -0.94 -18.58
C PHE A 519 7.90 -0.55 -18.54
N GLY A 520 7.24 -0.39 -19.70
CA GLY A 520 5.89 0.19 -19.77
C GLY A 520 4.76 -0.84 -19.92
N GLY A 521 3.52 -0.39 -19.76
CA GLY A 521 2.27 -1.18 -19.79
C GLY A 521 1.95 -1.78 -18.42
N ASP A 522 1.51 -3.04 -18.32
CA ASP A 522 1.42 -3.72 -17.02
C ASP A 522 2.78 -4.30 -16.60
N GLY A 523 3.04 -4.41 -15.29
CA GLY A 523 4.19 -5.15 -14.76
C GLY A 523 3.74 -6.14 -13.69
N GLY A 524 4.21 -7.37 -13.77
CA GLY A 524 3.88 -8.48 -12.87
C GLY A 524 4.99 -8.83 -11.88
N TYR A 525 5.35 -10.12 -11.81
CA TYR A 525 6.40 -10.58 -10.91
C TYR A 525 7.76 -9.95 -11.21
N SER A 526 8.58 -9.78 -10.17
CA SER A 526 9.90 -9.18 -10.27
C SER A 526 10.94 -10.05 -9.58
N ALA A 527 12.18 -10.04 -10.09
CA ALA A 527 13.33 -10.55 -9.38
C ALA A 527 14.55 -9.67 -9.64
N VAL A 528 15.46 -9.59 -8.68
CA VAL A 528 16.74 -8.90 -8.83
C VAL A 528 17.85 -9.84 -8.37
N ASP A 529 18.92 -9.88 -9.15
CA ASP A 529 20.08 -10.70 -8.85
C ASP A 529 20.70 -10.25 -7.52
N GLN A 530 20.95 -11.23 -6.65
CA GLN A 530 21.39 -10.97 -5.28
C GLN A 530 22.90 -10.68 -5.19
N THR A 531 23.63 -10.90 -6.28
CA THR A 531 25.07 -10.62 -6.41
C THR A 531 25.36 -9.37 -7.24
N ASP A 532 24.46 -9.01 -8.17
CA ASP A 532 24.58 -7.84 -9.04
C ASP A 532 23.22 -7.16 -9.26
N ALA A 533 22.95 -6.07 -8.52
CA ALA A 533 21.69 -5.32 -8.63
C ALA A 533 21.46 -4.64 -10.01
N SER A 534 22.44 -4.68 -10.92
CA SER A 534 22.25 -4.25 -12.31
C SER A 534 21.51 -5.30 -13.16
N VAL A 535 21.41 -6.54 -12.68
CA VAL A 535 20.66 -7.61 -13.31
C VAL A 535 19.31 -7.79 -12.62
N ALA A 536 18.23 -7.64 -13.38
CA ALA A 536 16.87 -7.82 -12.88
C ALA A 536 15.97 -8.43 -13.96
N TYR A 537 14.85 -8.98 -13.52
CA TYR A 537 13.87 -9.68 -14.32
C TYR A 537 12.48 -9.15 -13.97
N GLU A 538 11.64 -9.04 -14.97
CA GLU A 538 10.24 -8.66 -14.83
C GLU A 538 9.38 -9.51 -15.74
N GLU A 539 8.12 -9.68 -15.36
CA GLU A 539 7.08 -10.23 -16.21
C GLU A 539 6.18 -9.09 -16.65
N TYR A 540 5.92 -8.97 -17.95
CA TYR A 540 4.98 -8.01 -18.50
C TYR A 540 3.54 -8.49 -18.22
N VAL A 541 3.05 -9.41 -19.05
CA VAL A 541 1.83 -10.21 -18.83
C VAL A 541 1.96 -11.57 -19.51
N TYR A 542 1.16 -12.54 -19.10
CA TYR A 542 1.11 -13.88 -19.70
C TYR A 542 2.48 -14.55 -19.81
N LEU A 543 3.30 -14.41 -18.76
CA LEU A 543 4.65 -14.98 -18.66
C LEU A 543 5.64 -14.43 -19.70
N GLU A 544 5.38 -13.26 -20.28
CA GLU A 544 6.36 -12.56 -21.09
C GLU A 544 7.46 -11.95 -20.19
N ILE A 545 8.49 -12.75 -19.90
CA ILE A 545 9.62 -12.32 -19.06
C ILE A 545 10.60 -11.47 -19.87
N ALA A 546 11.03 -10.34 -19.30
CA ALA A 546 12.16 -9.54 -19.78
C ALA A 546 13.29 -9.47 -18.73
N LYS A 547 14.50 -9.21 -19.22
CA LYS A 547 15.73 -9.09 -18.42
C LYS A 547 16.43 -7.78 -18.70
N THR A 548 16.96 -7.16 -17.66
CA THR A 548 17.97 -6.10 -17.76
C THR A 548 19.32 -6.59 -17.22
N THR A 549 20.41 -6.02 -17.74
CA THR A 549 21.79 -6.24 -17.26
C THR A 549 22.53 -4.91 -17.06
N ASN A 550 21.79 -3.81 -17.02
CA ASN A 550 22.32 -2.45 -16.89
C ASN A 550 21.44 -1.58 -15.97
N GLY A 551 20.87 -2.22 -14.94
CA GLY A 551 20.11 -1.56 -13.89
C GLY A 551 18.81 -0.92 -14.38
N GLY A 552 18.11 -1.56 -15.32
CA GLY A 552 16.83 -1.10 -15.83
C GLY A 552 16.91 -0.07 -16.95
N SER A 553 18.11 0.30 -17.42
CA SER A 553 18.25 1.27 -18.51
C SER A 553 17.75 0.71 -19.86
N ASN A 554 17.89 -0.60 -20.06
CA ASN A 554 17.31 -1.33 -21.19
C ASN A 554 16.82 -2.71 -20.72
N TRP A 555 15.76 -3.19 -21.36
CA TRP A 555 15.16 -4.50 -21.12
C TRP A 555 15.06 -5.31 -22.41
N ILE A 556 15.35 -6.61 -22.31
CA ILE A 556 15.33 -7.54 -23.43
C ILE A 556 14.38 -8.69 -23.06
N THR A 557 13.39 -8.96 -23.91
CA THR A 557 12.51 -10.12 -23.79
C THR A 557 13.35 -11.41 -23.75
N SER A 558 13.16 -12.21 -22.70
CA SER A 558 14.00 -13.38 -22.33
C SER A 558 13.16 -14.66 -22.24
N ILE A 559 12.37 -14.94 -23.28
CA ILE A 559 11.45 -16.09 -23.36
C ILE A 559 11.94 -17.22 -24.29
N THR A 560 13.23 -17.25 -24.65
CA THR A 560 13.75 -18.28 -25.56
C THR A 560 13.56 -19.67 -24.95
N GLY A 561 12.81 -20.56 -25.63
CA GLY A 561 12.48 -21.90 -25.14
C GLY A 561 11.25 -21.97 -24.23
N LEU A 562 10.71 -20.82 -23.80
CA LEU A 562 9.52 -20.70 -22.95
C LEU A 562 8.25 -20.67 -23.83
N THR A 563 7.83 -21.82 -24.35
CA THR A 563 6.88 -21.88 -25.46
C THR A 563 5.44 -21.49 -25.12
N ASP A 564 5.10 -21.38 -23.83
CA ASP A 564 3.75 -21.00 -23.38
C ASP A 564 3.62 -19.49 -23.11
N ALA A 565 4.73 -18.76 -23.06
CA ALA A 565 4.70 -17.31 -22.85
C ALA A 565 3.88 -16.62 -23.95
N THR A 566 3.21 -15.53 -23.58
CA THR A 566 2.29 -14.74 -24.42
C THR A 566 0.97 -15.43 -24.80
N ASP A 567 0.74 -16.68 -24.36
CA ASP A 567 -0.51 -17.41 -24.61
C ASP A 567 -1.48 -17.31 -23.41
N PRO A 568 -2.56 -16.50 -23.50
CA PRO A 568 -3.52 -16.34 -22.42
C PRO A 568 -4.35 -17.61 -22.14
N SER A 569 -4.26 -18.64 -22.99
CA SER A 569 -4.91 -19.94 -22.73
C SER A 569 -4.06 -20.88 -21.87
N LYS A 570 -2.80 -20.50 -21.61
CA LYS A 570 -1.83 -21.29 -20.84
C LYS A 570 -1.22 -20.54 -19.67
N CYS A 571 -1.19 -19.21 -19.73
CA CYS A 571 -0.59 -18.38 -18.69
C CYS A 571 -1.66 -17.57 -17.96
N LEU A 572 -1.44 -17.39 -16.65
CA LEU A 572 -2.12 -16.36 -15.89
C LEU A 572 -1.77 -14.97 -16.44
N PHE A 573 -2.65 -13.99 -16.25
CA PHE A 573 -2.37 -12.61 -16.64
C PHE A 573 -1.10 -12.08 -15.99
N ILE A 574 -0.98 -12.25 -14.66
CA ILE A 574 0.28 -12.11 -13.93
C ILE A 574 0.79 -13.51 -13.57
N ALA A 575 1.76 -14.00 -14.34
CA ALA A 575 2.27 -15.36 -14.21
C ALA A 575 3.46 -15.45 -13.23
N PRO A 576 3.50 -16.45 -12.34
CA PRO A 576 4.52 -16.52 -11.30
C PRO A 576 5.87 -16.96 -11.88
N PHE A 577 6.93 -16.26 -11.47
CA PHE A 577 8.29 -16.79 -11.53
C PHE A 577 9.03 -16.49 -10.23
N SER A 578 10.08 -17.25 -9.95
CA SER A 578 10.90 -17.11 -8.76
C SER A 578 12.36 -17.38 -9.09
N MET A 579 13.25 -16.62 -8.45
CA MET A 579 14.70 -16.78 -8.54
C MET A 579 15.18 -17.63 -7.36
N ASN A 580 16.15 -18.50 -7.61
CA ASN A 580 16.80 -19.25 -6.55
C ASN A 580 17.59 -18.29 -5.64
N PRO A 581 17.33 -18.27 -4.32
CA PRO A 581 18.00 -17.36 -3.39
C PRO A 581 19.51 -17.60 -3.27
N ASP A 582 19.98 -18.83 -3.56
CA ASP A 582 21.39 -19.20 -3.49
C ASP A 582 22.12 -19.11 -4.84
N ASN A 583 21.39 -18.93 -5.95
CA ASN A 583 21.95 -18.91 -7.31
C ASN A 583 21.09 -18.09 -8.28
N SER A 584 21.44 -16.83 -8.49
CA SER A 584 20.66 -15.90 -9.32
C SER A 584 20.62 -16.22 -10.83
N ASP A 585 21.41 -17.18 -11.32
CA ASP A 585 21.28 -17.69 -12.69
C ASP A 585 20.13 -18.69 -12.86
N VAL A 586 19.56 -19.17 -11.75
CA VAL A 586 18.51 -20.19 -11.73
C VAL A 586 17.16 -19.54 -11.44
N LEU A 587 16.22 -19.66 -12.37
CA LEU A 587 14.85 -19.19 -12.21
C LEU A 587 13.87 -20.30 -12.58
N VAL A 588 12.72 -20.31 -11.91
CA VAL A 588 11.58 -21.18 -12.21
C VAL A 588 10.37 -20.33 -12.55
N ALA A 589 9.55 -20.77 -13.49
CA ALA A 589 8.40 -20.04 -14.03
C ALA A 589 7.18 -20.97 -14.18
N GLY A 590 5.97 -20.42 -14.03
CA GLY A 590 4.71 -21.16 -14.08
C GLY A 590 3.77 -20.69 -15.20
N SER A 591 3.22 -21.65 -15.94
CA SER A 591 2.15 -21.53 -16.94
C SER A 591 1.11 -22.61 -16.65
N ASP A 592 0.63 -23.41 -17.61
CA ASP A 592 0.04 -24.73 -17.32
C ASP A 592 1.13 -25.78 -17.01
N ASN A 593 2.37 -25.48 -17.44
CA ASN A 593 3.61 -26.22 -17.17
C ASN A 593 4.55 -25.43 -16.24
N VAL A 594 5.53 -26.14 -15.66
CA VAL A 594 6.66 -25.55 -14.93
C VAL A 594 7.88 -25.49 -15.84
N TRP A 595 8.55 -24.35 -15.83
CA TRP A 595 9.72 -24.04 -16.65
C TRP A 595 10.92 -23.69 -15.76
N ILE A 596 12.12 -24.07 -16.19
CA ILE A 596 13.37 -23.74 -15.48
C ILE A 596 14.43 -23.21 -16.45
N THR A 597 15.22 -22.26 -15.95
CA THR A 597 16.50 -21.83 -16.54
C THR A 597 17.60 -21.95 -15.49
N SER A 598 18.84 -22.15 -15.95
CA SER A 598 20.06 -22.13 -15.12
C SER A 598 21.17 -21.28 -15.74
N ASN A 599 20.80 -20.39 -16.67
CA ASN A 599 21.71 -19.51 -17.40
C ASN A 599 21.17 -18.08 -17.48
N GLY A 600 20.48 -17.65 -16.41
CA GLY A 600 19.93 -16.31 -16.26
C GLY A 600 18.94 -15.95 -17.37
N ALA A 601 17.99 -16.85 -17.66
CA ALA A 601 16.96 -16.71 -18.70
C ALA A 601 17.50 -16.48 -20.13
N THR A 602 18.71 -17.00 -20.43
CA THR A 602 19.17 -17.08 -21.82
C THR A 602 18.35 -18.10 -22.60
N SER A 603 17.98 -19.21 -21.94
CA SER A 603 17.05 -20.22 -22.46
C SER A 603 16.29 -20.90 -21.33
N TRP A 604 15.07 -21.33 -21.62
CA TRP A 604 14.19 -22.07 -20.72
C TRP A 604 13.94 -23.49 -21.23
N ASN A 605 13.74 -24.42 -20.31
CA ASN A 605 13.31 -25.78 -20.57
C ASN A 605 12.05 -26.09 -19.77
N ALA A 606 11.10 -26.83 -20.38
CA ALA A 606 9.97 -27.37 -19.65
C ALA A 606 10.48 -28.45 -18.69
N SER A 607 10.16 -28.30 -17.41
CA SER A 607 10.41 -29.30 -16.36
C SER A 607 9.17 -30.17 -16.09
N SER A 608 7.99 -29.73 -16.50
CA SER A 608 6.77 -30.53 -16.33
C SER A 608 5.93 -30.56 -17.61
N GLY A 609 5.04 -31.55 -17.71
CA GLY A 609 3.79 -31.37 -18.45
C GLY A 609 2.74 -30.70 -17.56
N THR A 610 1.49 -30.65 -18.03
CA THR A 610 0.39 -30.03 -17.28
C THR A 610 0.23 -30.68 -15.91
N LEU A 611 0.39 -29.90 -14.83
CA LEU A 611 0.35 -30.42 -13.46
C LEU A 611 -1.09 -30.74 -13.00
N SER A 612 -2.06 -29.89 -13.33
CA SER A 612 -3.47 -30.11 -13.05
C SER A 612 -4.32 -29.71 -14.27
N SER A 613 -5.17 -30.62 -14.74
CA SER A 613 -5.91 -30.46 -15.99
C SER A 613 -6.91 -29.30 -15.91
N GLY A 614 -6.80 -28.32 -16.82
CA GLY A 614 -7.69 -27.16 -16.90
C GLY A 614 -7.34 -26.03 -15.91
N GLU A 615 -6.20 -26.13 -15.24
CA GLU A 615 -5.74 -25.22 -14.19
C GLU A 615 -4.35 -24.67 -14.56
N PHE A 616 -4.01 -23.51 -13.98
CA PHE A 616 -2.70 -22.89 -14.17
C PHE A 616 -1.83 -23.03 -12.93
N VAL A 617 -0.52 -23.07 -13.13
CA VAL A 617 0.50 -22.88 -12.10
C VAL A 617 0.43 -21.44 -11.62
N SER A 618 0.17 -21.27 -10.33
CA SER A 618 -0.12 -20.01 -9.67
C SER A 618 0.93 -19.58 -8.65
N ALA A 619 1.83 -20.48 -8.27
CA ALA A 619 3.00 -20.19 -7.45
C ALA A 619 4.15 -21.11 -7.87
N VAL A 620 5.38 -20.61 -7.87
CA VAL A 620 6.58 -21.44 -8.09
C VAL A 620 7.70 -21.02 -7.14
N THR A 621 8.55 -21.97 -6.75
CA THR A 621 9.74 -21.72 -5.92
C THR A 621 10.82 -22.74 -6.26
N VAL A 622 12.07 -22.29 -6.27
CA VAL A 622 13.25 -23.13 -6.51
C VAL A 622 14.32 -22.81 -5.47
N VAL A 623 14.96 -23.84 -4.93
CA VAL A 623 16.01 -23.73 -3.91
C VAL A 623 17.14 -24.74 -4.12
N LYS A 624 18.14 -24.69 -3.23
CA LYS A 624 19.42 -25.42 -3.23
C LYS A 624 20.45 -24.79 -4.19
N PRO A 625 21.74 -24.69 -3.82
CA PRO A 625 22.75 -23.95 -4.60
C PRO A 625 23.30 -24.70 -5.83
N THR A 626 23.14 -26.02 -5.90
CA THR A 626 23.78 -26.89 -6.90
C THR A 626 22.77 -27.77 -7.64
N ALA A 627 23.17 -28.29 -8.80
CA ALA A 627 22.34 -29.16 -9.67
C ALA A 627 21.62 -30.29 -8.90
N ASN A 628 20.44 -30.68 -9.40
CA ASN A 628 19.35 -31.32 -8.65
C ASN A 628 18.68 -30.35 -7.67
N PHE A 629 18.21 -29.23 -8.21
CA PHE A 629 17.48 -28.24 -7.44
C PHE A 629 16.22 -28.85 -6.83
N MET A 630 15.65 -28.20 -5.83
CA MET A 630 14.33 -28.57 -5.34
C MET A 630 13.31 -27.53 -5.81
N GLY A 631 12.26 -28.00 -6.47
CA GLY A 631 11.21 -27.17 -7.03
C GLY A 631 9.86 -27.41 -6.36
N PHE A 632 9.09 -26.35 -6.17
CA PHE A 632 7.70 -26.40 -5.72
C PHE A 632 6.82 -25.61 -6.69
N ALA A 633 5.62 -26.12 -6.95
CA ALA A 633 4.63 -25.48 -7.80
C ALA A 633 3.24 -25.59 -7.17
N GLY A 634 2.53 -24.47 -7.08
CA GLY A 634 1.13 -24.41 -6.66
C GLY A 634 0.22 -24.16 -7.86
N THR A 635 -1.04 -24.62 -7.81
CA THR A 635 -2.02 -24.43 -8.89
C THR A 635 -3.29 -23.69 -8.45
N THR A 636 -4.05 -23.18 -9.42
CA THR A 636 -5.30 -22.42 -9.22
C THR A 636 -6.43 -23.24 -8.55
N ASP A 637 -6.37 -24.57 -8.59
CA ASP A 637 -7.27 -25.50 -7.86
C ASP A 637 -6.75 -25.90 -6.47
N GLY A 638 -5.67 -25.29 -6.01
CA GLY A 638 -5.18 -25.45 -4.64
C GLY A 638 -4.22 -26.62 -4.43
N LYS A 639 -3.73 -27.26 -5.49
CA LYS A 639 -2.75 -28.33 -5.35
C LYS A 639 -1.33 -27.78 -5.23
N ILE A 640 -0.49 -28.52 -4.52
CA ILE A 640 0.94 -28.26 -4.40
C ILE A 640 1.71 -29.47 -4.89
N PHE A 641 2.67 -29.23 -5.78
CA PHE A 641 3.54 -30.23 -6.35
C PHE A 641 4.99 -29.96 -5.95
N LYS A 642 5.76 -31.04 -5.77
CA LYS A 642 7.20 -31.00 -5.49
C LYS A 642 7.99 -31.79 -6.53
N CYS A 643 9.10 -31.23 -6.97
CA CYS A 643 10.18 -31.92 -7.65
C CYS A 643 11.43 -31.93 -6.76
N SER A 644 11.92 -33.12 -6.37
CA SER A 644 13.07 -33.24 -5.45
C SER A 644 14.42 -33.19 -6.15
N SER A 645 14.44 -33.23 -7.49
CA SER A 645 15.64 -33.30 -8.33
C SER A 645 15.41 -32.58 -9.65
N LEU A 646 15.00 -31.32 -9.55
CA LEU A 646 14.72 -30.44 -10.67
C LEU A 646 16.02 -30.19 -11.46
N ASP A 647 16.07 -30.66 -12.71
CA ASP A 647 17.26 -30.60 -13.57
C ASP A 647 16.97 -29.87 -14.90
N PRO A 648 17.56 -28.67 -15.11
CA PRO A 648 17.36 -27.91 -16.34
C PRO A 648 17.90 -28.59 -17.61
N ALA A 649 18.67 -29.69 -17.51
CA ALA A 649 19.26 -30.39 -18.65
C ALA A 649 18.50 -31.64 -19.10
N VAL A 650 17.61 -32.21 -18.28
CA VAL A 650 16.99 -33.52 -18.53
C VAL A 650 15.66 -33.42 -19.28
N GLY A 651 15.03 -32.24 -19.28
CA GLY A 651 13.69 -32.01 -19.83
C GLY A 651 12.63 -32.20 -18.76
N ILE A 652 11.69 -33.13 -18.97
CA ILE A 652 10.54 -33.34 -18.07
C ILE A 652 10.95 -34.14 -16.82
N ASP A 653 10.84 -33.50 -15.67
CA ASP A 653 11.05 -34.07 -14.34
C ASP A 653 9.78 -34.71 -13.75
N THR A 654 9.95 -35.41 -12.62
CA THR A 654 8.83 -35.96 -11.85
C THR A 654 8.35 -34.97 -10.79
N TRP A 655 7.06 -34.64 -10.86
CA TRP A 655 6.36 -33.77 -9.91
C TRP A 655 5.34 -34.59 -9.11
N THR A 656 5.47 -34.56 -7.78
CA THR A 656 4.60 -35.30 -6.87
C THR A 656 3.63 -34.34 -6.19
N ASP A 657 2.33 -34.66 -6.21
CA ASP A 657 1.33 -33.94 -5.42
C ASP A 657 1.57 -34.16 -3.92
N ILE A 658 1.78 -33.06 -3.21
CA ILE A 658 2.06 -32.99 -1.78
C ILE A 658 1.04 -32.09 -1.07
N SER A 659 -0.16 -31.93 -1.63
CA SER A 659 -1.15 -30.98 -1.13
C SER A 659 -1.54 -31.25 0.34
N PRO A 660 -1.72 -30.21 1.19
CA PRO A 660 -2.21 -30.36 2.55
C PRO A 660 -3.59 -31.04 2.59
N VAL A 661 -3.75 -32.09 3.39
CA VAL A 661 -5.04 -32.75 3.54
C VAL A 661 -6.05 -31.79 4.20
N GLY A 662 -7.16 -31.55 3.52
CA GLY A 662 -8.22 -30.68 4.04
C GLY A 662 -8.01 -29.18 3.78
N HIS A 663 -7.08 -28.83 2.87
CA HIS A 663 -7.02 -27.50 2.26
C HIS A 663 -8.37 -27.11 1.62
N ASN A 664 -8.62 -25.83 1.49
CA ASN A 664 -9.88 -25.28 0.98
C ASN A 664 -10.03 -25.32 -0.55
N GLY A 665 -9.06 -25.91 -1.27
CA GLY A 665 -9.03 -25.88 -2.74
C GLY A 665 -8.83 -24.49 -3.33
N ALA A 666 -8.53 -23.49 -2.51
CA ALA A 666 -8.32 -22.12 -2.96
C ALA A 666 -7.00 -22.00 -3.74
N TRP A 667 -6.81 -20.87 -4.41
CA TRP A 667 -5.66 -20.61 -5.26
C TRP A 667 -4.36 -20.64 -4.45
N VAL A 668 -3.38 -21.48 -4.80
CA VAL A 668 -2.06 -21.42 -4.12
C VAL A 668 -1.32 -20.19 -4.60
N ARG A 669 -1.18 -19.17 -3.76
CA ARG A 669 -0.63 -17.86 -4.16
C ARG A 669 0.86 -17.72 -3.85
N ARG A 670 1.35 -18.40 -2.82
CA ARG A 670 2.77 -18.40 -2.47
C ARG A 670 3.17 -19.72 -1.82
N ILE A 671 4.37 -20.18 -2.15
CA ILE A 671 5.10 -21.22 -1.42
C ILE A 671 6.44 -20.56 -1.07
N VAL A 672 6.85 -20.62 0.19
CA VAL A 672 8.15 -20.09 0.62
C VAL A 672 8.88 -21.12 1.46
N THR A 673 10.18 -21.22 1.24
CA THR A 673 11.08 -22.03 2.07
C THR A 673 11.70 -21.18 3.16
N LYS A 674 12.03 -21.79 4.29
CA LYS A 674 12.78 -21.10 5.34
C LYS A 674 14.24 -20.91 4.88
N PRO A 675 14.79 -19.69 4.85
CA PRO A 675 16.15 -19.45 4.33
C PRO A 675 17.25 -20.27 5.02
N SER A 676 17.08 -20.61 6.30
CA SER A 676 18.06 -21.42 7.04
C SER A 676 17.85 -22.93 6.91
N ASN A 677 16.73 -23.37 6.34
CA ASN A 677 16.33 -24.78 6.24
C ASN A 677 15.26 -24.99 5.17
N ASP A 678 15.67 -25.46 4.00
CA ASP A 678 14.78 -25.73 2.88
C ASP A 678 13.73 -26.84 3.14
N ASP A 679 13.85 -27.62 4.23
CA ASP A 679 12.85 -28.61 4.63
C ASP A 679 11.57 -27.97 5.18
N THR A 680 11.66 -26.71 5.64
CA THR A 680 10.55 -25.98 6.24
C THR A 680 9.89 -25.08 5.20
N LEU A 681 8.59 -25.26 5.00
CA LEU A 681 7.81 -24.59 3.96
C LEU A 681 6.57 -23.92 4.55
N ILE A 682 6.22 -22.73 4.08
CA ILE A 682 4.88 -22.15 4.23
C ILE A 682 4.19 -22.13 2.88
N ALA A 683 2.92 -22.55 2.84
CA ALA A 683 2.04 -22.39 1.70
C ALA A 683 0.88 -21.46 2.04
N CYS A 684 0.67 -20.46 1.19
CA CYS A 684 -0.39 -19.46 1.28
C CYS A 684 -1.47 -19.74 0.26
N TYR A 685 -2.71 -19.82 0.73
CA TYR A 685 -3.90 -20.00 -0.07
C TYR A 685 -4.66 -18.67 -0.12
N SER A 686 -4.88 -18.19 -1.35
CA SER A 686 -5.69 -17.00 -1.60
C SER A 686 -7.10 -17.42 -1.99
N GLY A 687 -8.07 -16.84 -1.29
CA GLY A 687 -9.49 -16.89 -1.61
C GLY A 687 -10.35 -17.07 -0.37
N TYR A 688 -11.48 -16.36 -0.31
CA TYR A 688 -12.41 -16.47 0.82
C TYR A 688 -13.08 -17.85 0.87
N ASN A 689 -13.05 -18.51 2.03
CA ASN A 689 -13.83 -19.73 2.24
C ASN A 689 -15.32 -19.39 2.18
N ILE A 690 -16.06 -20.11 1.35
CA ILE A 690 -17.51 -19.87 1.13
C ILE A 690 -18.40 -20.98 1.68
N THR A 691 -17.81 -22.05 2.21
CA THR A 691 -18.53 -23.21 2.74
C THR A 691 -18.41 -23.22 4.26
N PRO A 692 -19.52 -23.08 5.02
CA PRO A 692 -19.48 -23.14 6.48
C PRO A 692 -18.93 -24.48 7.02
N PRO A 693 -18.20 -24.47 8.15
CA PRO A 693 -17.80 -23.29 8.90
C PRO A 693 -16.73 -22.48 8.15
N LEU A 694 -16.87 -21.15 8.14
CA LEU A 694 -15.98 -20.21 7.44
C LEU A 694 -14.63 -20.05 8.17
N MET A 695 -14.02 -21.15 8.60
CA MET A 695 -12.74 -21.17 9.33
C MET A 695 -11.61 -20.69 8.43
N SER A 696 -10.55 -20.11 9.00
CA SER A 696 -9.31 -19.85 8.27
C SER A 696 -8.56 -21.16 8.01
N LYS A 697 -8.16 -21.38 6.75
CA LYS A 697 -7.38 -22.53 6.26
C LYS A 697 -6.42 -22.07 5.18
N HIS A 698 -5.81 -20.91 5.43
CA HIS A 698 -5.13 -20.11 4.43
C HIS A 698 -3.60 -20.21 4.53
N VAL A 699 -3.07 -20.65 5.67
CA VAL A 699 -1.63 -20.76 5.90
C VAL A 699 -1.29 -22.15 6.41
N TRP A 700 -0.43 -22.85 5.67
CA TRP A 700 0.00 -24.22 6.00
C TRP A 700 1.50 -24.28 6.17
N LEU A 701 1.96 -24.95 7.24
CA LEU A 701 3.37 -25.15 7.55
C LEU A 701 3.75 -26.62 7.35
N SER A 702 4.85 -26.87 6.66
CA SER A 702 5.54 -28.17 6.64
C SER A 702 6.94 -28.02 7.20
N THR A 703 7.44 -29.06 7.86
CA THR A 703 8.82 -29.14 8.37
C THR A 703 9.60 -30.32 7.77
N ASN A 704 9.03 -30.96 6.73
CA ASN A 704 9.55 -32.17 6.09
C ASN A 704 9.32 -32.15 4.57
N GLU A 705 9.64 -31.02 3.96
CA GLU A 705 9.58 -30.78 2.51
C GLU A 705 8.19 -31.10 1.91
N GLY A 706 7.10 -30.85 2.65
CA GLY A 706 5.73 -31.07 2.19
C GLY A 706 5.18 -32.48 2.39
N SER A 707 5.92 -33.39 3.04
CA SER A 707 5.44 -34.77 3.30
C SER A 707 4.24 -34.79 4.27
N SER A 708 4.15 -33.80 5.16
CA SER A 708 3.00 -33.52 6.01
C SER A 708 2.86 -32.02 6.25
N TRP A 709 1.63 -31.57 6.47
CA TRP A 709 1.28 -30.17 6.68
C TRP A 709 0.48 -29.98 7.96
N THR A 710 0.68 -28.83 8.60
CA THR A 710 -0.12 -28.34 9.73
C THR A 710 -0.75 -27.02 9.32
N ASP A 711 -2.07 -26.89 9.52
CA ASP A 711 -2.75 -25.61 9.38
C ASP A 711 -2.33 -24.69 10.53
N ILE A 712 -1.70 -23.56 10.19
CA ILE A 712 -1.23 -22.54 11.13
C ILE A 712 -2.00 -21.23 10.95
N SER A 713 -3.19 -21.30 10.37
CA SER A 713 -4.09 -20.14 10.28
C SER A 713 -4.53 -19.67 11.66
N GLY A 714 -4.51 -20.54 12.68
CA GLY A 714 -4.71 -20.19 14.08
C GLY A 714 -6.01 -19.42 14.32
N ASP A 715 -5.88 -18.19 14.80
CA ASP A 715 -6.95 -17.22 15.07
C ASP A 715 -7.14 -16.18 13.95
N LEU A 716 -6.57 -16.38 12.75
CA LEU A 716 -6.84 -15.50 11.61
C LEU A 716 -8.32 -15.54 11.20
N PRO A 717 -8.88 -14.41 10.71
CA PRO A 717 -10.16 -14.43 10.03
C PRO A 717 -10.10 -15.23 8.72
N ASN A 718 -11.27 -15.49 8.14
CA ASN A 718 -11.36 -15.94 6.76
C ASN A 718 -10.92 -14.83 5.80
N VAL A 719 -9.61 -14.74 5.54
CA VAL A 719 -9.03 -13.73 4.65
C VAL A 719 -8.04 -14.37 3.67
N PRO A 720 -8.09 -14.04 2.36
CA PRO A 720 -7.07 -14.43 1.40
C PRO A 720 -5.67 -14.03 1.84
N VAL A 721 -4.71 -14.96 1.76
CA VAL A 721 -3.30 -14.73 2.08
C VAL A 721 -2.49 -14.75 0.80
N HIS A 722 -1.75 -13.66 0.54
CA HIS A 722 -1.08 -13.41 -0.73
C HIS A 722 0.41 -13.74 -0.70
N SER A 723 1.09 -13.45 0.41
CA SER A 723 2.51 -13.77 0.58
C SER A 723 2.84 -14.09 2.03
N ALA A 724 3.99 -14.72 2.24
CA ALA A 724 4.55 -14.99 3.55
C ALA A 724 6.06 -14.86 3.49
N VAL A 725 6.66 -14.36 4.56
CA VAL A 725 8.12 -14.33 4.73
C VAL A 725 8.50 -14.80 6.12
N PHE A 726 9.58 -15.57 6.18
CA PHE A 726 10.22 -15.96 7.43
C PHE A 726 11.02 -14.79 7.98
N ASP A 727 10.94 -14.54 9.29
CA ASP A 727 11.95 -13.72 9.94
C ASP A 727 13.30 -14.48 9.85
N PRO A 728 14.35 -13.85 9.29
CA PRO A 728 15.63 -14.53 9.08
C PRO A 728 16.41 -14.74 10.39
N VAL A 729 16.02 -14.07 11.47
CA VAL A 729 16.67 -14.17 12.80
C VAL A 729 15.80 -14.97 13.77
N LEU A 730 14.50 -14.67 13.83
CA LEU A 730 13.58 -15.23 14.81
C LEU A 730 12.84 -16.45 14.24
N SER A 731 13.26 -17.65 14.65
CA SER A 731 12.79 -18.92 14.06
C SER A 731 11.29 -19.21 14.15
N SER A 732 10.57 -18.52 15.04
CA SER A 732 9.13 -18.67 15.30
C SER A 732 8.32 -17.45 14.84
N THR A 733 8.97 -16.48 14.21
CA THR A 733 8.33 -15.26 13.71
C THR A 733 8.17 -15.33 12.21
N PHE A 734 6.94 -15.12 11.73
CA PHE A 734 6.63 -15.02 10.31
C PHE A 734 5.67 -13.84 10.09
N TYR A 735 5.77 -13.24 8.92
CA TYR A 735 4.88 -12.17 8.46
C TYR A 735 4.10 -12.69 7.26
N ILE A 736 2.80 -12.37 7.21
CA ILE A 736 1.95 -12.69 6.07
C ILE A 736 1.27 -11.43 5.58
N SER A 737 1.12 -11.33 4.26
CA SER A 737 0.26 -10.33 3.65
C SER A 737 -1.07 -10.91 3.23
N THR A 738 -2.10 -10.09 3.33
CA THR A 738 -3.49 -10.51 3.09
C THR A 738 -4.23 -9.45 2.30
N GLU A 739 -5.48 -9.76 1.95
CA GLU A 739 -6.41 -8.79 1.40
C GLU A 739 -6.73 -7.63 2.37
N THR A 740 -6.39 -7.75 3.66
CA THR A 740 -6.74 -6.78 4.72
C THR A 740 -5.53 -6.25 5.50
N GLY A 741 -4.34 -6.29 4.91
CA GLY A 741 -3.10 -5.79 5.52
C GLY A 741 -2.13 -6.90 5.91
N VAL A 742 -1.18 -6.59 6.78
CA VAL A 742 -0.11 -7.49 7.22
C VAL A 742 -0.43 -8.04 8.61
N TYR A 743 -0.18 -9.33 8.80
CA TYR A 743 -0.26 -9.97 10.11
C TYR A 743 1.09 -10.59 10.47
N ARG A 744 1.39 -10.63 11.77
CA ARG A 744 2.59 -11.24 12.33
C ARG A 744 2.21 -12.29 13.36
N THR A 745 2.93 -13.41 13.33
CA THR A 745 2.97 -14.37 14.43
C THR A 745 4.38 -14.38 15.01
N THR A 746 4.50 -14.60 16.33
CA THR A 746 5.79 -14.79 17.04
C THR A 746 5.88 -16.17 17.70
N ASN A 747 4.86 -17.02 17.50
CA ASN A 747 4.72 -18.33 18.11
C ASN A 747 4.41 -19.41 17.07
N ALA A 748 4.98 -19.27 15.88
CA ALA A 748 4.86 -20.18 14.76
C ALA A 748 3.41 -20.44 14.27
N GLY A 749 2.57 -19.39 14.30
CA GLY A 749 1.21 -19.40 13.77
C GLY A 749 0.15 -19.96 14.72
N LEU A 750 0.47 -20.08 16.01
CA LEU A 750 -0.56 -20.40 17.01
C LEU A 750 -1.52 -19.22 17.22
N ASN A 751 -0.98 -18.00 17.31
CA ASN A 751 -1.75 -16.76 17.34
C ASN A 751 -1.14 -15.73 16.40
N TRP A 752 -1.99 -14.83 15.91
CA TRP A 752 -1.65 -13.75 15.00
C TRP A 752 -2.01 -12.39 15.59
N THR A 753 -1.32 -11.36 15.13
CA THR A 753 -1.55 -9.95 15.49
C THR A 753 -1.47 -9.10 14.23
N THR A 754 -2.24 -8.02 14.15
CA THR A 754 -2.09 -7.06 13.06
C THR A 754 -0.70 -6.41 13.12
N PHE A 755 -0.06 -6.24 11.97
CA PHE A 755 1.27 -5.64 11.84
C PHE A 755 1.27 -4.59 10.71
N SER A 756 0.34 -3.62 10.80
CA SER A 756 0.14 -2.56 9.79
C SER A 756 0.35 -1.15 10.35
N SER A 757 0.98 -0.99 11.53
CA SER A 757 1.19 0.33 12.15
C SER A 757 2.03 1.23 11.24
N GLY A 758 1.57 2.43 10.91
CA GLY A 758 2.26 3.34 9.98
C GLY A 758 1.92 3.17 8.50
N MET A 759 1.10 2.17 8.15
CA MET A 759 0.49 2.02 6.84
C MET A 759 -1.04 1.92 6.95
N PRO A 760 -1.80 2.02 5.85
CA PRO A 760 -3.27 1.94 5.90
C PRO A 760 -3.72 0.60 6.51
N THR A 761 -4.65 0.67 7.47
CA THR A 761 -4.95 -0.47 8.35
C THR A 761 -5.50 -1.69 7.60
N PHE A 762 -6.34 -1.45 6.59
CA PHE A 762 -7.04 -2.51 5.84
C PHE A 762 -6.76 -2.46 4.33
N VAL A 763 -5.51 -2.23 3.92
CA VAL A 763 -5.15 -2.25 2.50
C VAL A 763 -4.77 -3.66 2.01
N PRO A 764 -5.16 -4.07 0.80
CA PRO A 764 -4.61 -5.29 0.20
C PRO A 764 -3.09 -5.20 -0.01
N VAL A 765 -2.37 -6.22 0.43
CA VAL A 765 -0.91 -6.33 0.27
C VAL A 765 -0.61 -7.57 -0.56
N ASP A 766 -0.23 -7.38 -1.82
CA ASP A 766 -0.10 -8.48 -2.78
C ASP A 766 1.25 -9.21 -2.66
N GLU A 767 2.29 -8.55 -2.12
CA GLU A 767 3.61 -9.16 -1.91
C GLU A 767 4.30 -8.61 -0.65
N LEU A 768 4.97 -9.52 0.08
CA LEU A 768 5.94 -9.19 1.12
C LEU A 768 7.31 -9.68 0.70
N VAL A 769 8.32 -8.82 0.92
CA VAL A 769 9.71 -9.19 0.69
C VAL A 769 10.54 -8.77 1.88
N ILE A 770 11.32 -9.69 2.42
CA ILE A 770 12.29 -9.39 3.47
C ILE A 770 13.70 -9.54 2.93
N GLN A 771 14.55 -8.55 3.16
CA GLN A 771 15.95 -8.62 2.80
C GLN A 771 16.81 -8.99 4.00
N SER A 772 17.24 -10.25 4.08
CA SER A 772 17.95 -10.81 5.25
C SER A 772 19.18 -10.00 5.68
N GLY A 773 19.94 -9.43 4.74
CA GLY A 773 21.13 -8.64 5.07
C GLY A 773 20.84 -7.26 5.67
N THR A 774 19.64 -6.73 5.48
CA THR A 774 19.25 -5.38 5.96
C THR A 774 18.03 -5.39 6.86
N MET A 775 17.44 -6.57 7.12
CA MET A 775 16.16 -6.77 7.80
C MET A 775 15.00 -5.91 7.30
N LYS A 776 15.14 -5.29 6.13
CA LYS A 776 14.08 -4.48 5.53
C LYS A 776 12.96 -5.41 5.10
N LEU A 777 11.82 -5.26 5.75
CA LEU A 777 10.56 -5.83 5.31
C LEU A 777 9.80 -4.80 4.49
N LEU A 778 9.46 -5.15 3.25
CA LEU A 778 8.69 -4.33 2.32
C LEU A 778 7.30 -4.94 2.09
N ALA A 779 6.29 -4.08 2.01
CA ALA A 779 4.91 -4.41 1.67
C ALA A 779 4.52 -3.70 0.38
N PHE A 780 4.29 -4.47 -0.68
CA PHE A 780 3.79 -3.99 -1.96
C PHE A 780 2.27 -4.03 -1.94
N THR A 781 1.66 -2.85 -1.82
CA THR A 781 0.21 -2.74 -1.69
C THR A 781 -0.47 -2.54 -3.03
N HIS A 782 -1.74 -2.93 -3.10
CA HIS A 782 -2.56 -2.70 -4.28
C HIS A 782 -3.40 -1.42 -4.10
N GLY A 783 -2.77 -0.25 -4.27
CA GLY A 783 -3.44 1.06 -4.23
C GLY A 783 -2.91 2.04 -3.20
N ARG A 784 -1.88 1.67 -2.42
CA ARG A 784 -1.22 2.56 -1.45
C ARG A 784 0.31 2.56 -1.59
N SER A 785 0.82 2.22 -2.77
CA SER A 785 2.27 2.14 -3.06
C SER A 785 3.02 1.13 -2.15
N VAL A 786 4.33 1.30 -1.94
CA VAL A 786 5.17 0.38 -1.13
C VAL A 786 5.43 0.99 0.24
N PHE A 787 5.42 0.15 1.28
CA PHE A 787 5.86 0.52 2.63
C PHE A 787 7.08 -0.32 3.05
N GLU A 788 7.98 0.27 3.84
CA GLU A 788 9.16 -0.36 4.42
C GLU A 788 9.09 -0.22 5.95
N THR A 789 9.45 -1.27 6.69
CA THR A 789 9.58 -1.18 8.16
C THR A 789 10.78 -0.32 8.55
N ASP A 790 10.62 0.56 9.54
CA ASP A 790 11.68 1.39 10.12
C ASP A 790 12.48 0.63 11.18
N SER A 791 12.82 -0.63 10.91
CA SER A 791 13.52 -1.44 11.90
C SER A 791 14.94 -0.89 12.12
N PRO A 792 15.32 -0.48 13.35
CA PRO A 792 16.73 -0.21 13.62
C PRO A 792 17.48 -1.53 13.45
N LEU A 793 18.44 -1.56 12.51
CA LEU A 793 19.32 -2.71 12.29
C LEU A 793 20.26 -2.85 13.49
N PRO A 794 20.03 -3.75 14.46
CA PRO A 794 20.52 -3.46 15.78
C PRO A 794 21.83 -4.20 16.07
N VAL A 795 21.76 -5.44 16.54
CA VAL A 795 22.93 -6.26 16.86
C VAL A 795 22.54 -7.74 16.82
N ASP A 796 23.44 -8.62 16.39
CA ASP A 796 23.31 -10.06 16.66
C ASP A 796 23.87 -10.39 18.04
N LEU A 797 23.00 -10.70 19.01
CA LEU A 797 23.39 -11.02 20.38
C LEU A 797 23.61 -12.53 20.56
N ILE A 798 24.86 -12.95 20.70
CA ILE A 798 25.25 -14.36 20.86
C ILE A 798 24.98 -14.87 22.28
N ALA A 799 25.31 -14.06 23.28
CA ALA A 799 25.20 -14.48 24.68
C ALA A 799 24.95 -13.28 25.58
N PHE A 800 24.12 -13.50 26.60
CA PHE A 800 23.94 -12.58 27.73
C PHE A 800 23.87 -13.39 29.02
N SER A 801 24.73 -13.06 29.97
CA SER A 801 24.95 -13.83 31.20
C SER A 801 25.21 -12.91 32.37
N SER A 802 25.02 -13.44 33.58
CA SER A 802 25.32 -12.74 34.82
C SER A 802 26.10 -13.63 35.79
N SER A 803 26.83 -13.00 36.70
CA SER A 803 27.42 -13.63 37.88
C SER A 803 27.29 -12.70 39.08
N VAL A 804 26.98 -13.27 40.24
CA VAL A 804 26.84 -12.53 41.50
C VAL A 804 28.13 -12.65 42.31
N ASP A 805 28.65 -11.52 42.79
CA ASP A 805 29.73 -11.46 43.76
C ASP A 805 29.28 -10.62 44.96
N GLY A 806 29.01 -11.28 46.09
CA GLY A 806 28.40 -10.63 47.25
C GLY A 806 27.02 -10.04 46.93
N ASN A 807 26.96 -8.71 46.84
CA ASN A 807 25.76 -7.96 46.46
C ASN A 807 25.92 -7.14 45.17
N ASP A 808 26.92 -7.48 44.37
CA ASP A 808 27.16 -6.93 43.04
C ASP A 808 26.79 -7.95 41.97
N VAL A 809 26.32 -7.47 40.82
CA VAL A 809 26.03 -8.29 39.64
C VAL A 809 26.93 -7.86 38.49
N LEU A 810 27.80 -8.77 38.07
CA LEU A 810 28.54 -8.62 36.82
C LEU A 810 27.70 -9.19 35.69
N LEU A 811 27.34 -8.34 34.74
CA LEU A 811 26.68 -8.69 33.49
C LEU A 811 27.73 -8.78 32.38
N ASN A 812 27.68 -9.83 31.57
CA ASN A 812 28.54 -10.00 30.40
C ASN A 812 27.69 -10.36 29.19
N TRP A 813 27.96 -9.72 28.05
CA TRP A 813 27.33 -10.09 26.79
C TRP A 813 28.33 -10.10 25.63
N THR A 814 27.94 -10.84 24.59
CA THR A 814 28.71 -11.03 23.37
C THR A 814 27.83 -10.80 22.17
N THR A 815 28.32 -10.01 21.22
CA THR A 815 27.66 -9.73 19.95
C THR A 815 28.41 -10.46 18.84
N GLY A 816 27.71 -11.00 17.83
CA GLY A 816 28.32 -11.63 16.65
C GLY A 816 28.73 -10.62 15.61
N TRP A 817 27.89 -9.62 15.40
CA TRP A 817 28.14 -8.42 14.61
C TRP A 817 27.22 -7.28 15.11
N GLU A 818 27.61 -6.04 14.83
CA GLU A 818 26.90 -4.81 15.17
C GLU A 818 26.78 -3.91 13.94
N GLN A 819 25.65 -3.21 13.80
CA GLN A 819 25.47 -2.19 12.78
C GLN A 819 24.98 -0.90 13.42
N ASN A 820 25.67 0.21 13.17
CA ASN A 820 25.33 1.54 13.70
C ASN A 820 25.13 1.59 15.23
N ASN A 821 25.74 0.69 15.99
CA ASN A 821 25.53 0.59 17.42
C ASN A 821 26.24 1.72 18.19
N LEU A 822 25.45 2.64 18.73
CA LEU A 822 25.98 3.73 19.56
C LEU A 822 26.29 3.24 20.98
N ARG A 823 25.35 2.53 21.63
CA ARG A 823 25.51 2.03 22.99
C ARG A 823 24.46 0.99 23.38
N PHE A 824 24.71 0.28 24.48
CA PHE A 824 23.73 -0.51 25.21
C PHE A 824 23.33 0.22 26.49
N ASP A 825 22.05 0.47 26.70
CA ASP A 825 21.46 0.88 27.98
C ASP A 825 21.07 -0.38 28.77
N ILE A 826 21.63 -0.54 29.97
CA ILE A 826 21.39 -1.66 30.86
C ILE A 826 20.23 -1.30 31.77
N GLN A 827 19.18 -2.11 31.75
CA GLN A 827 18.01 -1.91 32.60
C GLN A 827 17.82 -3.05 33.59
N ARG A 828 17.30 -2.71 34.78
CA ARG A 828 16.98 -3.63 35.85
C ARG A 828 15.57 -3.39 36.37
N ARG A 829 14.88 -4.46 36.80
CA ARG A 829 13.70 -4.37 37.69
C ARG A 829 13.76 -5.42 38.80
N LYS A 830 13.00 -5.21 39.87
CA LYS A 830 12.86 -6.19 40.96
C LYS A 830 11.73 -7.16 40.63
N TYR A 831 12.04 -8.46 40.68
CA TYR A 831 11.13 -9.54 40.29
C TYR A 831 9.84 -9.48 41.12
N ALA A 832 8.68 -9.50 40.43
CA ALA A 832 7.33 -9.52 41.00
C ALA A 832 6.89 -8.30 41.86
N GLU A 833 7.71 -7.25 41.98
CA GLU A 833 7.41 -6.06 42.81
C GLU A 833 7.25 -4.75 42.01
N GLY A 834 7.52 -4.73 40.70
CA GLY A 834 7.36 -3.53 39.86
C GLY A 834 7.20 -3.84 38.37
N LYS A 835 6.40 -3.02 37.66
CA LYS A 835 6.27 -3.08 36.19
C LYS A 835 7.36 -2.29 35.47
N ASP A 836 7.98 -1.33 36.14
CA ASP A 836 8.84 -0.34 35.51
C ASP A 836 10.31 -0.75 35.54
N TRP A 837 10.95 -0.71 34.37
CA TRP A 837 12.39 -0.89 34.21
C TRP A 837 13.13 0.41 34.55
N ILE A 838 14.23 0.31 35.29
CA ILE A 838 15.14 1.45 35.53
C ILE A 838 16.45 1.25 34.78
N THR A 839 16.94 2.28 34.10
CA THR A 839 18.30 2.27 33.51
C THR A 839 19.33 2.39 34.63
N VAL A 840 20.15 1.36 34.80
CA VAL A 840 21.21 1.29 35.83
C VAL A 840 22.57 1.74 35.31
N GLY A 841 22.74 1.76 33.98
CA GLY A 841 23.93 2.32 33.32
C GLY A 841 23.89 2.10 31.82
N SER A 842 24.97 2.48 31.15
CA SER A 842 25.15 2.28 29.71
C SER A 842 26.60 1.97 29.35
N VAL A 843 26.79 1.26 28.24
CA VAL A 843 28.10 0.86 27.70
C VAL A 843 28.15 1.21 26.21
N GLU A 844 29.16 1.97 25.77
CA GLU A 844 29.33 2.34 24.35
C GLU A 844 29.46 1.10 23.45
N GLY A 845 28.80 1.16 22.30
CA GLY A 845 28.84 0.15 21.26
C GLY A 845 30.02 0.34 20.31
N SER A 846 30.23 -0.61 19.40
CA SER A 846 31.34 -0.59 18.44
C SER A 846 30.98 0.05 17.09
N GLY A 847 29.81 0.69 16.96
CA GLY A 847 29.33 1.22 15.69
C GLY A 847 28.95 0.10 14.71
N THR A 848 29.60 0.05 13.55
CA THR A 848 29.39 -1.00 12.54
C THR A 848 30.60 -1.90 12.46
N VAL A 849 30.45 -3.15 12.93
CA VAL A 849 31.49 -4.19 12.92
C VAL A 849 30.87 -5.56 12.60
N PHE A 850 31.51 -6.33 11.72
CA PHE A 850 31.06 -7.69 11.33
C PHE A 850 31.87 -8.78 12.03
N GLU A 851 32.35 -8.50 13.22
CA GLU A 851 33.15 -9.41 14.05
C GLU A 851 32.67 -9.37 15.50
N GLN A 852 32.97 -10.46 16.22
CA GLN A 852 32.48 -10.63 17.58
C GLN A 852 33.02 -9.57 18.53
N ARG A 853 32.15 -8.97 19.35
CA ARG A 853 32.53 -8.08 20.46
C ARG A 853 32.05 -8.60 21.80
N GLN A 854 32.74 -8.20 22.85
CA GLN A 854 32.44 -8.56 24.23
C GLN A 854 32.32 -7.30 25.06
N TYR A 855 31.33 -7.30 25.93
CA TYR A 855 31.01 -6.17 26.79
C TYR A 855 30.69 -6.68 28.20
N SER A 856 30.87 -5.79 29.17
CA SER A 856 30.50 -6.07 30.55
C SER A 856 30.02 -4.83 31.29
N PHE A 857 29.17 -5.03 32.28
CA PHE A 857 28.65 -3.99 33.15
C PHE A 857 28.49 -4.51 34.58
N ASN A 858 28.91 -3.72 35.57
CA ASN A 858 28.75 -4.03 36.98
C ASN A 858 27.63 -3.20 37.60
N ASP A 859 26.56 -3.88 38.03
CA ASP A 859 25.54 -3.27 38.86
C ASP A 859 25.88 -3.51 40.34
N LEU A 860 26.06 -2.43 41.09
CA LEU A 860 26.71 -2.47 42.40
C LEU A 860 25.72 -2.20 43.55
N ASN A 861 26.00 -2.78 44.71
CA ASN A 861 25.35 -2.53 45.98
C ASN A 861 23.83 -2.86 46.00
N LEU A 862 23.46 -4.01 45.46
CA LEU A 862 22.06 -4.45 45.46
C LEU A 862 21.59 -4.87 46.85
N GLN A 863 20.29 -4.71 47.09
CA GLN A 863 19.63 -5.31 48.26
C GLN A 863 19.37 -6.78 48.00
N THR A 864 19.24 -7.58 49.07
CA THR A 864 18.79 -8.98 48.96
C THR A 864 17.44 -9.04 48.26
N GLY A 865 17.32 -9.94 47.28
CA GLY A 865 16.13 -10.04 46.44
C GLY A 865 16.42 -10.66 45.08
N LYS A 866 15.37 -10.70 44.26
CA LYS A 866 15.39 -11.25 42.90
C LYS A 866 15.26 -10.12 41.88
N TYR A 867 16.10 -10.13 40.86
CA TYR A 867 16.19 -9.07 39.85
C TYR A 867 16.17 -9.64 38.44
N GLU A 868 15.57 -8.90 37.53
CA GLU A 868 15.60 -9.15 36.08
C GLU A 868 16.41 -8.04 35.42
N TYR A 869 17.13 -8.40 34.35
CA TYR A 869 17.98 -7.49 33.58
C TYR A 869 17.65 -7.58 32.10
N ARG A 870 17.80 -6.46 31.39
CA ARG A 870 17.76 -6.42 29.93
C ARG A 870 18.74 -5.41 29.35
N LEU A 871 19.12 -5.63 28.09
CA LEU A 871 19.87 -4.68 27.30
C LEU A 871 18.94 -3.99 26.31
N ILE A 872 19.02 -2.67 26.22
CA ILE A 872 18.39 -1.86 25.18
C ILE A 872 19.52 -1.29 24.33
N GLN A 873 19.65 -1.71 23.08
CA GLN A 873 20.62 -1.08 22.20
C GLN A 873 20.06 0.25 21.70
N ILE A 874 20.93 1.24 21.55
CA ILE A 874 20.67 2.53 20.92
C ILE A 874 21.58 2.66 19.69
N ASP A 875 21.02 3.04 18.55
CA ASP A 875 21.79 3.29 17.31
C ASP A 875 22.35 4.72 17.24
N ASN A 876 23.19 5.00 16.24
CA ASN A 876 23.78 6.33 16.00
C ASN A 876 22.75 7.43 15.67
N ASN A 877 21.52 7.07 15.31
CA ASN A 877 20.43 7.98 15.01
C ASN A 877 19.52 8.22 16.24
N GLY A 878 19.74 7.50 17.34
CA GLY A 878 18.98 7.58 18.57
C GLY A 878 17.79 6.63 18.67
N ASN A 879 17.62 5.71 17.71
CA ASN A 879 16.58 4.66 17.77
C ASN A 879 17.01 3.54 18.72
N SER A 880 16.04 2.83 19.30
CA SER A 880 16.30 1.71 20.22
C SER A 880 15.81 0.37 19.66
N SER A 881 16.55 -0.71 19.91
CA SER A 881 16.18 -2.08 19.50
C SER A 881 15.07 -2.69 20.35
N ALA A 882 14.55 -3.84 19.90
CA ALA A 882 13.85 -4.81 20.76
C ALA A 882 14.73 -5.21 21.96
N ASP A 883 14.10 -5.57 23.08
CA ASP A 883 14.79 -5.84 24.33
C ASP A 883 15.46 -7.22 24.37
N HIS A 884 16.70 -7.25 24.85
CA HIS A 884 17.42 -8.50 25.13
C HIS A 884 17.37 -8.82 26.61
N GLU A 885 16.35 -9.56 27.04
CA GLU A 885 16.19 -9.97 28.44
C GLU A 885 17.16 -11.11 28.82
N LEU A 886 17.70 -11.03 30.04
CA LEU A 886 18.48 -12.10 30.64
C LEU A 886 17.53 -13.25 31.00
N GLN A 887 17.81 -14.45 30.48
CA GLN A 887 16.93 -15.62 30.63
C GLN A 887 16.71 -16.05 32.09
N ASN A 888 17.66 -15.75 32.98
CA ASN A 888 17.61 -16.16 34.39
C ASN A 888 17.41 -14.94 35.29
N VAL A 889 16.53 -15.11 36.28
CA VAL A 889 16.40 -14.17 37.40
C VAL A 889 17.67 -14.22 38.24
N VAL A 890 18.25 -13.06 38.52
CA VAL A 890 19.45 -12.92 39.35
C VAL A 890 19.04 -12.80 40.81
N GLU A 891 19.49 -13.72 41.65
CA GLU A 891 19.18 -13.74 43.08
C GLU A 891 20.38 -13.22 43.89
N ILE A 892 20.16 -12.10 44.59
CA ILE A 892 21.08 -11.61 45.61
C ILE A 892 20.69 -12.26 46.93
N GLY A 893 21.55 -13.15 47.41
CA GLY A 893 21.34 -13.89 48.65
C GLY A 893 21.38 -13.01 49.90
N VAL A 894 21.14 -13.64 51.05
CA VAL A 894 21.37 -13.01 52.35
C VAL A 894 22.88 -13.01 52.65
N PRO A 895 23.41 -11.95 53.28
CA PRO A 895 24.82 -11.90 53.66
C PRO A 895 25.16 -12.99 54.68
N GLU A 896 26.37 -13.54 54.61
CA GLU A 896 26.82 -14.59 55.55
C GLU A 896 27.23 -14.07 56.93
N SER A 897 27.55 -12.78 57.02
CA SER A 897 28.04 -12.15 58.24
C SER A 897 27.51 -10.73 58.41
N TYR A 898 27.53 -10.28 59.66
CA TYR A 898 27.31 -8.89 59.98
C TYR A 898 28.53 -8.06 59.55
N ALA A 899 28.30 -6.95 58.88
CA ALA A 899 29.35 -6.00 58.56
C ALA A 899 28.81 -4.57 58.59
N LEU A 900 29.58 -3.64 59.12
CA LEU A 900 29.39 -2.21 58.91
C LEU A 900 30.46 -1.74 57.90
N SER A 901 30.06 -1.03 56.85
CA SER A 901 31.01 -0.46 55.87
C SER A 901 31.49 0.92 56.30
N GLN A 902 32.63 1.35 55.75
CA GLN A 902 33.05 2.74 55.85
C GLN A 902 32.08 3.61 55.06
N ASN A 903 31.57 4.69 55.65
CA ASN A 903 30.65 5.61 54.98
C ASN A 903 31.33 6.23 53.75
N TYR A 904 30.55 6.47 52.68
CA TYR A 904 31.05 7.11 51.47
C TYR A 904 30.09 8.21 50.98
N PRO A 905 30.60 9.41 50.61
CA PRO A 905 32.00 9.84 50.74
C PRO A 905 32.46 9.97 52.21
N ASN A 906 33.78 9.94 52.47
CA ASN A 906 34.37 10.29 53.78
C ASN A 906 35.77 10.90 53.57
N PRO A 907 35.98 12.23 53.75
CA PRO A 907 35.03 13.19 54.32
C PRO A 907 33.79 13.42 53.46
N PHE A 908 32.67 13.83 54.07
CA PHE A 908 31.41 14.10 53.36
C PHE A 908 30.88 15.53 53.58
N ASN A 909 30.02 15.99 52.67
CA ASN A 909 29.31 17.29 52.76
C ASN A 909 28.01 17.31 51.92
N PRO A 910 26.84 17.62 52.51
CA PRO A 910 26.45 17.29 53.87
C PRO A 910 25.96 15.84 53.98
N VAL A 911 25.86 15.10 52.87
CA VAL A 911 25.27 13.75 52.80
C VAL A 911 26.35 12.68 52.61
N THR A 912 26.22 11.57 53.33
CA THR A 912 26.97 10.33 53.10
C THR A 912 26.02 9.14 53.06
N LYS A 913 26.43 8.04 52.43
CA LYS A 913 25.78 6.74 52.59
C LYS A 913 26.52 5.88 53.61
N ILE A 914 25.77 5.08 54.35
CA ILE A 914 26.27 4.10 55.32
C ILE A 914 25.68 2.76 54.94
N ASP A 915 26.54 1.83 54.55
CA ASP A 915 26.15 0.49 54.14
C ASP A 915 26.44 -0.51 55.26
N PHE A 916 25.57 -1.51 55.41
CA PHE A 916 25.77 -2.60 56.36
C PHE A 916 25.02 -3.86 55.92
N SER A 917 25.43 -5.00 56.46
CA SER A 917 24.83 -6.31 56.16
C SER A 917 24.33 -7.00 57.43
N LEU A 918 23.19 -7.70 57.34
CA LEU A 918 22.58 -8.46 58.44
C LEU A 918 22.31 -9.91 57.99
N PRO A 919 22.95 -10.93 58.59
CA PRO A 919 22.73 -12.33 58.22
C PRO A 919 21.45 -12.93 58.83
N VAL A 920 20.86 -12.30 59.84
CA VAL A 920 19.62 -12.72 60.50
C VAL A 920 18.76 -11.50 60.87
N SER A 921 17.45 -11.69 61.01
CA SER A 921 16.54 -10.60 61.36
C SER A 921 16.69 -10.14 62.82
N GLY A 922 16.45 -8.86 63.06
CA GLY A 922 16.52 -8.30 64.41
C GLY A 922 16.28 -6.79 64.46
N ILE A 923 15.96 -6.30 65.66
CA ILE A 923 15.88 -4.86 65.93
C ILE A 923 17.27 -4.27 65.72
N THR A 924 17.39 -3.45 64.68
CA THR A 924 18.63 -2.84 64.24
C THR A 924 18.59 -1.35 64.48
N LYS A 925 19.64 -0.83 65.14
CA LYS A 925 19.84 0.60 65.35
C LYS A 925 21.07 1.07 64.61
N LEU A 926 20.96 2.13 63.82
CA LEU A 926 22.09 2.85 63.26
C LEU A 926 22.11 4.25 63.87
N LEU A 927 23.11 4.51 64.71
CA LEU A 927 23.19 5.67 65.58
C LEU A 927 24.43 6.50 65.25
N VAL A 928 24.34 7.82 65.33
CA VAL A 928 25.45 8.76 65.12
C VAL A 928 25.77 9.49 66.40
N PHE A 929 27.04 9.56 66.78
CA PHE A 929 27.56 10.18 67.99
C PHE A 929 28.63 11.24 67.65
N ASP A 930 28.74 12.28 68.47
CA ASP A 930 29.86 13.21 68.42
C ASP A 930 31.10 12.64 69.14
N ILE A 931 32.22 13.38 69.11
CA ILE A 931 33.49 12.97 69.74
C ILE A 931 33.40 12.80 71.27
N THR A 932 32.37 13.37 71.92
CA THR A 932 32.14 13.22 73.37
C THR A 932 31.30 11.98 73.70
N GLY A 933 30.79 11.27 72.70
CA GLY A 933 29.89 10.13 72.85
C GLY A 933 28.42 10.51 73.02
N ARG A 934 28.05 11.78 72.81
CA ARG A 934 26.65 12.21 72.82
C ARG A 934 25.98 11.77 71.51
N LEU A 935 24.80 11.16 71.62
CA LEU A 935 23.97 10.80 70.46
C LEU A 935 23.50 12.06 69.74
N VAL A 936 23.78 12.13 68.44
CA VAL A 936 23.47 13.25 67.54
C VAL A 936 22.31 12.92 66.60
N ALA A 937 22.24 11.68 66.11
CA ALA A 937 21.14 11.22 65.26
C ALA A 937 20.90 9.72 65.39
N THR A 938 19.65 9.31 65.16
CA THR A 938 19.25 7.90 64.97
C THR A 938 18.78 7.77 63.52
N ILE A 939 19.53 7.04 62.70
CA ILE A 939 19.25 6.83 61.27
C ILE A 939 18.26 5.67 61.11
N VAL A 940 18.46 4.59 61.87
CA VAL A 940 17.62 3.39 61.86
C VAL A 940 17.31 3.00 63.30
N ASN A 941 16.08 2.57 63.59
CA ASN A 941 15.67 1.96 64.86
C ASN A 941 14.39 1.15 64.67
N GLU A 942 14.50 0.04 63.96
CA GLU A 942 13.37 -0.81 63.59
C GLU A 942 13.80 -2.27 63.44
N GLN A 943 12.83 -3.16 63.27
CA GLN A 943 13.09 -4.57 62.93
C GLN A 943 13.48 -4.65 61.46
N LEU A 944 14.69 -5.14 61.18
CA LEU A 944 15.17 -5.40 59.81
C LEU A 944 15.28 -6.90 59.56
N GLU A 945 14.95 -7.32 58.33
CA GLU A 945 15.12 -8.70 57.85
C GLU A 945 16.59 -8.97 57.45
N PRO A 946 17.00 -10.22 57.18
CA PRO A 946 18.35 -10.48 56.70
C PRO A 946 18.57 -9.83 55.33
N GLY A 947 19.66 -9.09 55.15
CA GLY A 947 19.98 -8.50 53.87
C GLY A 947 21.09 -7.44 53.90
N PHE A 948 21.37 -6.90 52.72
CA PHE A 948 22.23 -5.73 52.51
C PHE A 948 21.42 -4.44 52.57
N TYR A 949 21.91 -3.45 53.32
CA TYR A 949 21.24 -2.19 53.58
C TYR A 949 22.15 -1.00 53.27
N SER A 950 21.56 0.07 52.74
CA SER A 950 22.22 1.35 52.49
C SER A 950 21.32 2.49 52.94
N TYR A 951 21.79 3.28 53.91
CA TYR A 951 21.03 4.43 54.43
C TYR A 951 21.80 5.73 54.20
N ALA A 952 21.10 6.76 53.75
CA ALA A 952 21.66 8.10 53.63
C ALA A 952 21.61 8.83 54.98
N PHE A 953 22.69 9.53 55.31
CA PHE A 953 22.77 10.45 56.44
C PHE A 953 23.03 11.87 55.96
N ASP A 954 22.05 12.75 56.15
CA ASP A 954 22.18 14.19 55.89
C ASP A 954 22.55 14.94 57.18
N ALA A 955 23.78 15.46 57.22
CA ALA A 955 24.32 16.19 58.35
C ALA A 955 24.21 17.72 58.21
N LYS A 956 23.30 18.24 57.36
CA LYS A 956 23.09 19.68 57.14
C LYS A 956 22.91 20.46 58.46
N GLY A 957 22.26 19.87 59.46
CA GLY A 957 22.01 20.47 60.78
C GLY A 957 23.15 20.38 61.81
N ILE A 958 24.29 19.77 61.49
CA ILE A 958 25.35 19.44 62.47
C ILE A 958 26.66 20.14 62.09
N SER A 959 27.50 20.54 63.06
CA SER A 959 28.76 21.27 62.80
C SER A 959 29.83 20.37 62.16
N SER A 960 30.76 20.93 61.38
CA SER A 960 31.91 20.16 60.88
C SER A 960 32.71 19.54 62.02
N GLY A 961 33.21 18.33 61.82
CA GLY A 961 33.92 17.60 62.87
C GLY A 961 33.95 16.10 62.65
N VAL A 962 34.56 15.42 63.62
CA VAL A 962 34.64 13.95 63.66
C VAL A 962 33.41 13.41 64.39
N TYR A 963 32.72 12.47 63.74
CA TYR A 963 31.58 11.74 64.28
C TYR A 963 31.85 10.24 64.23
N PHE A 964 31.11 9.49 65.05
CA PHE A 964 31.13 8.03 65.03
C PHE A 964 29.73 7.53 64.73
N TYR A 965 29.58 6.63 63.78
CA TYR A 965 28.33 5.92 63.57
C TYR A 965 28.48 4.49 64.06
N ARG A 966 27.46 3.97 64.73
CA ARG A 966 27.43 2.65 65.36
C ARG A 966 26.18 1.91 64.94
N ILE A 967 26.35 0.67 64.54
CA ILE A 967 25.24 -0.27 64.35
C ILE A 967 25.09 -1.17 65.58
N GLU A 968 23.86 -1.44 65.98
CA GLU A 968 23.50 -2.42 67.01
C GLU A 968 22.39 -3.32 66.44
N SER A 969 22.66 -4.62 66.28
CA SER A 969 21.66 -5.60 65.86
C SER A 969 21.86 -6.92 66.60
N GLY A 970 20.93 -7.27 67.49
CA GLY A 970 21.08 -8.42 68.39
C GLY A 970 22.32 -8.29 69.30
N LYS A 971 23.31 -9.17 69.10
CA LYS A 971 24.61 -9.14 69.80
C LYS A 971 25.71 -8.41 69.01
N PHE A 972 25.46 -8.07 67.75
CA PHE A 972 26.42 -7.39 66.90
C PHE A 972 26.44 -5.89 67.19
N ILE A 973 27.62 -5.37 67.53
CA ILE A 973 27.85 -3.94 67.73
C ILE A 973 29.17 -3.58 67.04
N GLU A 974 29.11 -2.68 66.05
CA GLU A 974 30.30 -2.15 65.38
C GLU A 974 30.17 -0.63 65.23
N ALA A 975 31.27 0.10 65.41
CA ALA A 975 31.31 1.54 65.21
C ALA A 975 32.46 1.95 64.29
N LYS A 976 32.23 2.93 63.44
CA LYS A 976 33.24 3.52 62.56
C LYS A 976 33.25 5.05 62.65
N ARG A 977 34.38 5.64 62.25
CA ARG A 977 34.62 7.08 62.26
C ARG A 977 34.21 7.68 60.92
N MET A 978 33.52 8.82 60.94
CA MET A 978 33.24 9.65 59.77
C MET A 978 33.65 11.11 60.02
N LEU A 979 33.97 11.84 58.96
CA LEU A 979 34.42 13.22 59.00
C LEU A 979 33.51 14.09 58.15
N LEU A 980 32.79 15.02 58.79
CA LEU A 980 31.99 16.04 58.12
C LEU A 980 32.83 17.30 57.92
N ILE A 981 32.96 17.75 56.67
CA ILE A 981 33.62 19.02 56.32
C ILE A 981 32.58 19.86 55.61
N LYS A 982 32.29 21.06 56.12
CA LYS A 982 31.31 21.96 55.51
C LYS A 982 32.01 22.99 54.64
#